data_AF-A0A2A2RHH5-F1
#
_entry.id   AF-A0A2A2RHH5-F1
#
_cell.length_a   1.000
_cell.length_b   1.000
_cell.length_c   1.000
_cell.angle_alpha   90.00
_cell.angle_beta   90.00
_cell.angle_gamma   90.00
#
_symmetry.space_group_name_H-M   'P 1'
#
loop_
_entity.id
_entity.type
_entity.pdbx_description
1 polymer ?
#
loop_
_entity_poly.entity_id
_entity_poly.type
_entity_poly.pdbx_seq_one_letter_code
_entity_poly.pdbx_strand_id
1 'polypeptide(L)'
;MSSLKVQRPGVSPEMLAAAGVHHVEPDEAFAAVGYREAGLLIPYRTIAGAALEVSERAFARLRLTSPRPEGAKYLSPAKSGCQAYFPPGLRKLLPPGCVLGIVEGEFKALALVEAGFPCVGIGGISSACPRDADGEPALLPALARLIAEVRPVALAFIGDADTALIPEFSREALKLAKLADVPVKLPRIPFNAPGKGADDLREAWAEQFPARWQRILDVAEPVDVKMTPTRLAVRLLRRETAALEALPIAQKDAAADRLLKFAAGLVDAPLEQGALEGIAAEVFGLKNKWFREAVAQRKKEVDREAERARGEAALEALGADGESPLFFDGVNYWRREADGAFGRLCREDARTHLNVAGDLSKRGDPSPCDAALHSLQVRNRVDYAGPLCGRPAGLHEENGVRVLATKGPAWIEGKPGEAPTVTSFVANLFGAADPGAEHAERQFALFCAWLKLARAAVRNFRHHRPGQVLALVGPANCGKTLLQVEVITPALGGRSADPALFLTGGTPFCADLWGGEHLSIGDKALDVEGRQRSTLRNELKRIVAEAHFPLHAKGRDGRTFRPVWRISLSTNSDPESASNLPALDASFADKIIYLLCYAPPEPFFDEKVAGAREAFARKLREELPAFLAAIDAHEIPPELCKARFGVVEWHHPQILELLEEGDPLRPFEDALESWISQWDSHVEEKTLSTRELFEQLDNHADVSRHKVSSGPKHLGHQLAKLAAKSGWADRLTRAKKRVGGRIQNRPVACWKIARG
;
A
#
# COMPACT_ATOMS: atom_id res chain seq x y z
N MET A 1 29.86 12.07 -31.66
CA MET A 1 28.66 12.90 -31.94
C MET A 1 29.00 14.33 -31.57
N SER A 2 28.84 15.26 -32.51
CA SER A 2 29.13 16.69 -32.32
C SER A 2 28.42 17.20 -31.06
N SER A 3 29.17 17.68 -30.07
CA SER A 3 28.59 18.37 -28.91
C SER A 3 27.88 19.61 -29.44
N LEU A 4 26.55 19.62 -29.41
CA LEU A 4 25.78 20.84 -29.64
C LEU A 4 26.32 21.91 -28.67
N LYS A 5 26.98 22.94 -29.21
CA LYS A 5 27.42 24.07 -28.39
C LYS A 5 26.18 24.72 -27.81
N VAL A 6 26.08 24.78 -26.48
CA VAL A 6 24.96 25.43 -25.79
C VAL A 6 24.91 26.90 -26.21
N GLN A 7 23.74 27.37 -26.61
CA GLN A 7 23.49 28.77 -26.95
C GLN A 7 22.34 29.31 -26.11
N ARG A 8 22.50 30.53 -25.59
CA ARG A 8 21.48 31.24 -24.81
C ARG A 8 21.51 32.73 -25.17
N PRO A 9 20.33 33.39 -25.23
CA PRO A 9 20.24 34.83 -25.38
C PRO A 9 21.16 35.56 -24.42
N GLY A 10 21.98 36.48 -24.93
CA GLY A 10 22.76 37.40 -24.12
C GLY A 10 23.74 36.76 -23.15
N VAL A 11 24.18 35.52 -23.38
CA VAL A 11 25.27 34.85 -22.63
C VAL A 11 26.22 34.20 -23.62
N SER A 12 27.51 34.53 -23.53
CA SER A 12 28.49 33.97 -24.47
C SER A 12 28.71 32.46 -24.26
N PRO A 13 29.10 31.71 -25.31
CA PRO A 13 29.52 30.32 -25.17
C PRO A 13 30.64 30.14 -24.14
N GLU A 14 31.56 31.08 -24.03
CA GLU A 14 32.67 31.07 -23.07
C GLU A 14 32.16 31.16 -21.63
N MET A 15 31.17 32.03 -21.39
CA MET A 15 30.54 32.17 -20.08
C MET A 15 29.70 30.94 -19.71
N LEU A 16 28.98 30.34 -20.67
CA LEU A 16 28.25 29.09 -20.46
C LEU A 16 29.19 27.92 -20.15
N ALA A 17 30.31 27.83 -20.86
CA ALA A 17 31.34 26.83 -20.61
C ALA A 17 31.99 27.04 -19.22
N ALA A 18 32.32 28.28 -18.85
CA ALA A 18 32.85 28.60 -17.52
C ALA A 18 31.85 28.27 -16.39
N ALA A 19 30.55 28.42 -16.66
CA ALA A 19 29.48 28.04 -15.74
C ALA A 19 29.25 26.53 -15.66
N GLY A 20 29.85 25.75 -16.57
CA GLY A 20 29.64 24.30 -16.67
C GLY A 20 28.26 23.91 -17.21
N VAL A 21 27.57 24.81 -17.92
CA VAL A 21 26.26 24.51 -18.51
C VAL A 21 26.42 23.62 -19.73
N HIS A 22 25.75 22.47 -19.75
CA HIS A 22 25.83 21.50 -20.85
C HIS A 22 24.50 20.74 -21.02
N HIS A 23 24.31 20.16 -22.20
CA HIS A 23 23.20 19.25 -22.47
C HIS A 23 23.42 17.92 -21.78
N VAL A 24 22.35 17.37 -21.19
CA VAL A 24 22.36 16.06 -20.54
C VAL A 24 21.18 15.22 -21.03
N GLU A 25 21.43 13.93 -21.17
CA GLU A 25 20.41 12.92 -21.46
C GLU A 25 19.67 12.49 -20.17
N PRO A 26 18.49 11.83 -20.27
CA PRO A 26 17.66 11.51 -19.11
C PRO A 26 18.37 10.73 -17.99
N ASP A 27 19.30 9.83 -18.32
CA ASP A 27 20.02 9.03 -17.32
C ASP A 27 21.03 9.86 -16.52
N GLU A 28 21.73 10.77 -17.19
CA GLU A 28 22.67 11.69 -16.54
C GLU A 28 21.91 12.71 -15.69
N ALA A 29 20.80 13.25 -16.20
CA ALA A 29 19.91 14.10 -15.44
C ALA A 29 19.34 13.39 -14.20
N PHE A 30 19.01 12.11 -14.31
CA PHE A 30 18.53 11.33 -13.16
C PHE A 30 19.61 11.17 -12.10
N ALA A 31 20.86 10.92 -12.50
CA ALA A 31 21.98 10.85 -11.57
C ALA A 31 22.24 12.19 -10.86
N ALA A 32 22.10 13.31 -11.59
CA ALA A 32 22.41 14.65 -11.08
C ALA A 32 21.27 15.27 -10.24
N VAL A 33 20.01 15.16 -10.70
CA VAL A 33 18.87 15.87 -10.09
C VAL A 33 17.71 14.96 -9.67
N GLY A 34 17.79 13.66 -9.93
CA GLY A 34 16.75 12.68 -9.53
C GLY A 34 15.55 12.59 -10.48
N TYR A 35 15.59 13.24 -11.65
CA TYR A 35 14.53 13.20 -12.66
C TYR A 35 15.06 12.69 -13.99
N ARG A 36 14.35 11.72 -14.60
CA ARG A 36 14.69 11.13 -15.91
C ARG A 36 14.15 12.00 -17.04
N GLU A 37 14.79 13.13 -17.28
CA GLU A 37 14.38 14.12 -18.30
C GLU A 37 15.60 14.69 -19.04
N ALA A 38 15.48 14.96 -20.34
CA ALA A 38 16.56 15.59 -21.11
C ALA A 38 16.53 17.13 -20.99
N GLY A 39 17.69 17.76 -20.89
CA GLY A 39 17.75 19.21 -20.71
C GLY A 39 19.14 19.82 -20.66
N LEU A 40 19.21 21.05 -20.16
CA LEU A 40 20.46 21.75 -19.83
C LEU A 40 20.70 21.63 -18.32
N LEU A 41 21.81 20.99 -17.95
CA LEU A 41 22.24 20.93 -16.56
C LEU A 41 22.99 22.22 -16.19
N ILE A 42 22.62 22.81 -15.06
CA ILE A 42 23.18 24.07 -14.55
C ILE A 42 23.80 23.77 -13.17
N PRO A 43 25.12 23.55 -13.09
CA PRO A 43 25.80 23.30 -11.83
C PRO A 43 25.84 24.56 -10.96
N TYR A 44 25.62 24.40 -9.66
CA TYR A 44 25.80 25.49 -8.69
C TYR A 44 27.16 25.39 -8.03
N ARG A 45 27.76 26.55 -7.78
CA ARG A 45 29.07 26.67 -7.15
C ARG A 45 28.99 27.63 -5.97
N THR A 46 29.89 27.45 -5.00
CA THR A 46 30.13 28.44 -3.95
C THR A 46 30.78 29.68 -4.55
N ILE A 47 30.78 30.82 -3.83
CA ILE A 47 31.45 32.05 -4.28
C ILE A 47 32.96 31.87 -4.52
N ALA A 48 33.56 30.83 -3.92
CA ALA A 48 34.95 30.43 -4.13
C ALA A 48 35.17 29.60 -5.41
N GLY A 49 34.09 29.17 -6.10
CA GLY A 49 34.15 28.39 -7.33
C GLY A 49 34.10 26.87 -7.16
N ALA A 50 34.10 26.37 -5.92
CA ALA A 50 33.91 24.96 -5.60
C ALA A 50 32.46 24.52 -5.87
N ALA A 51 32.21 23.23 -6.13
CA ALA A 51 30.86 22.71 -6.26
C ALA A 51 30.05 22.98 -4.98
N LEU A 52 28.79 23.42 -5.13
CA LEU A 52 27.89 23.56 -4.00
C LEU A 52 27.36 22.17 -3.63
N GLU A 53 27.53 21.75 -2.38
CA GLU A 53 27.00 20.47 -1.91
C GLU A 53 25.75 20.67 -1.05
N VAL A 54 24.70 19.90 -1.34
CA VAL A 54 23.45 19.85 -0.58
C VAL A 54 23.14 18.38 -0.32
N SER A 55 22.99 18.00 0.95
CA SER A 55 22.78 16.58 1.34
C SER A 55 23.84 15.64 0.76
N GLU A 56 25.12 16.02 0.89
CA GLU A 56 26.30 15.23 0.47
C GLU A 56 26.39 14.99 -1.06
N ARG A 57 25.68 15.79 -1.87
CA ARG A 57 25.73 15.72 -3.33
C ARG A 57 25.92 17.09 -3.95
N ALA A 58 26.64 17.14 -5.07
CA ALA A 58 26.78 18.35 -5.86
C ALA A 58 25.40 18.82 -6.36
N PHE A 59 25.04 20.06 -6.05
CA PHE A 59 23.77 20.65 -6.42
C PHE A 59 23.79 21.19 -7.84
N ALA A 60 22.78 20.82 -8.62
CA ALA A 60 22.53 21.36 -9.95
C ALA A 60 21.03 21.51 -10.17
N ARG A 61 20.65 22.38 -11.11
CA ARG A 61 19.28 22.46 -11.62
C ARG A 61 19.23 22.00 -13.06
N LEU A 62 18.13 21.39 -13.45
CA LEU A 62 17.88 20.96 -14.81
C LEU A 62 16.87 21.90 -15.45
N ARG A 63 17.27 22.59 -16.52
CA ARG A 63 16.32 23.28 -17.41
C ARG A 63 15.84 22.31 -18.47
N LEU A 64 14.54 22.06 -18.51
CA LEU A 64 13.94 21.09 -19.41
C LEU A 64 13.99 21.56 -20.86
N THR A 65 14.22 20.61 -21.78
CA THR A 65 14.13 20.88 -23.23
C THR A 65 12.69 21.22 -23.62
N SER A 66 11.73 20.48 -23.06
CA SER A 66 10.30 20.76 -23.18
C SER A 66 9.70 20.95 -21.78
N PRO A 67 8.94 22.03 -21.53
CA PRO A 67 8.23 22.20 -20.27
C PRO A 67 7.26 21.04 -20.02
N ARG A 68 7.05 20.68 -18.74
CA ARG A 68 6.05 19.67 -18.37
C ARG A 68 4.61 20.18 -18.59
N PRO A 69 3.61 19.28 -18.66
CA PRO A 69 2.20 19.67 -18.81
C PRO A 69 1.72 20.66 -17.74
N GLU A 70 2.22 20.55 -16.51
CA GLU A 70 1.97 21.47 -15.39
C GLU A 70 2.71 22.82 -15.50
N GLY A 71 3.48 23.03 -16.57
CA GLY A 71 4.19 24.28 -16.87
C GLY A 71 5.59 24.40 -16.26
N ALA A 72 6.07 23.39 -15.54
CA ALA A 72 7.41 23.39 -14.96
C ALA A 72 8.49 23.43 -16.06
N LYS A 73 9.40 24.42 -15.96
CA LYS A 73 10.53 24.61 -16.91
C LYS A 73 11.89 24.23 -16.32
N TYR A 74 11.98 24.20 -14.99
CA TYR A 74 13.20 23.89 -14.26
C TYR A 74 12.90 22.89 -13.15
N LEU A 75 13.78 21.92 -12.95
CA LEU A 75 13.72 20.94 -11.88
C LEU A 75 14.92 21.11 -10.94
N SER A 76 14.68 20.93 -9.65
CA SER A 76 15.70 20.92 -8.59
C SER A 76 15.60 19.60 -7.83
N PRO A 77 16.72 19.06 -7.32
CA PRO A 77 16.72 17.88 -6.45
C PRO A 77 15.66 17.97 -5.34
N ALA A 78 14.99 16.87 -5.04
CA ALA A 78 13.97 16.83 -4.00
C ALA A 78 14.57 17.21 -2.63
N LYS A 79 13.80 17.96 -1.82
CA LYS A 79 14.18 18.39 -0.46
C LYS A 79 15.45 19.26 -0.38
N SER A 80 15.89 19.87 -1.49
CA SER A 80 17.13 20.67 -1.53
C SER A 80 17.00 22.11 -1.03
N GLY A 81 15.77 22.58 -0.78
CA GLY A 81 15.50 24.00 -0.50
C GLY A 81 15.86 24.95 -1.65
N CYS A 82 15.82 26.25 -1.36
CA CYS A 82 16.25 27.31 -2.28
C CYS A 82 17.78 27.46 -2.23
N GLN A 83 18.42 27.75 -3.36
CA GLN A 83 19.86 27.97 -3.47
C GLN A 83 20.16 29.24 -4.28
N ALA A 84 21.23 29.95 -3.91
CA ALA A 84 21.71 31.13 -4.65
C ALA A 84 22.67 30.67 -5.75
N TYR A 85 22.47 31.18 -6.96
CA TYR A 85 23.36 30.94 -8.08
C TYR A 85 24.43 32.03 -8.14
N PHE A 86 25.70 31.62 -8.09
CA PHE A 86 26.85 32.52 -8.23
C PHE A 86 27.51 32.34 -9.59
N PRO A 87 27.31 33.29 -10.53
CA PRO A 87 27.97 33.27 -11.84
C PRO A 87 29.51 33.20 -11.75
N PRO A 88 30.19 32.51 -12.69
CA PRO A 88 31.63 32.62 -12.85
C PRO A 88 32.08 34.08 -12.99
N GLY A 89 33.19 34.43 -12.35
CA GLY A 89 33.72 35.81 -12.41
C GLY A 89 33.06 36.81 -11.46
N LEU A 90 31.93 36.48 -10.81
CA LEU A 90 31.25 37.36 -9.86
C LEU A 90 32.20 37.92 -8.79
N ARG A 91 33.06 37.08 -8.21
CA ARG A 91 34.01 37.49 -7.16
C ARG A 91 34.91 38.66 -7.56
N LYS A 92 35.25 38.80 -8.84
CA LYS A 92 36.08 39.91 -9.36
C LYS A 92 35.33 41.24 -9.41
N LEU A 93 34.00 41.21 -9.34
CA LEU A 93 33.12 42.37 -9.45
C LEU A 93 32.55 42.81 -8.08
N LEU A 94 33.05 42.27 -6.97
CA LEU A 94 32.55 42.55 -5.61
C LEU A 94 33.52 43.42 -4.79
N PRO A 95 33.84 44.66 -5.19
CA PRO A 95 34.51 45.59 -4.29
C PRO A 95 33.56 45.97 -3.13
N PRO A 96 34.09 46.27 -1.93
CA PRO A 96 33.28 46.80 -0.85
C PRO A 96 32.47 48.02 -1.29
N GLY A 97 31.18 48.03 -0.95
CA GLY A 97 30.28 49.13 -1.32
C GLY A 97 29.78 49.13 -2.77
N CYS A 98 29.88 48.02 -3.51
CA CYS A 98 29.21 47.89 -4.80
C CYS A 98 27.67 47.90 -4.67
N VAL A 99 26.96 48.10 -5.78
CA VAL A 99 25.51 47.78 -5.87
C VAL A 99 25.39 46.31 -6.25
N LEU A 100 24.85 45.48 -5.37
CA LEU A 100 24.73 44.03 -5.61
C LEU A 100 23.36 43.70 -6.21
N GLY A 101 23.34 43.15 -7.43
CA GLY A 101 22.12 42.70 -8.08
C GLY A 101 21.64 41.33 -7.58
N ILE A 102 20.35 41.15 -7.39
CA ILE A 102 19.68 39.86 -7.15
C ILE A 102 18.61 39.71 -8.23
N VAL A 103 18.75 38.73 -9.12
CA VAL A 103 17.87 38.55 -10.29
C VAL A 103 17.23 37.17 -10.33
N GLU A 104 15.97 37.12 -10.76
CA GLU A 104 15.28 35.86 -11.01
C GLU A 104 15.80 35.15 -12.27
N GLY A 105 16.54 34.05 -12.08
CA GLY A 105 17.04 33.17 -13.13
C GLY A 105 18.57 33.21 -13.31
N GLU A 106 19.13 32.04 -13.56
CA GLU A 106 20.58 31.80 -13.66
C GLU A 106 21.17 32.48 -14.90
N PHE A 107 20.50 32.39 -16.05
CA PHE A 107 21.00 32.99 -17.30
C PHE A 107 21.00 34.51 -17.27
N LYS A 108 20.05 35.14 -16.57
CA LYS A 108 20.04 36.59 -16.36
C LYS A 108 21.20 37.04 -15.48
N ALA A 109 21.51 36.26 -14.43
CA ALA A 109 22.67 36.52 -13.59
C ALA A 109 23.98 36.36 -14.38
N LEU A 110 24.10 35.33 -15.22
CA LEU A 110 25.25 35.14 -16.13
C LEU A 110 25.42 36.35 -17.07
N ALA A 111 24.35 36.78 -17.73
CA ALA A 111 24.36 37.91 -18.66
C ALA A 111 24.83 39.21 -17.98
N LEU A 112 24.34 39.48 -16.76
CA LEU A 112 24.71 40.67 -16.00
C LEU A 112 26.15 40.66 -15.53
N VAL A 113 26.63 39.53 -14.97
CA VAL A 113 28.02 39.39 -14.52
C VAL A 113 28.99 39.47 -15.69
N GLU A 114 28.66 38.85 -16.82
CA GLU A 114 29.48 38.92 -18.02
C GLU A 114 29.55 40.35 -18.60
N ALA A 115 28.51 41.15 -18.38
CA ALA A 115 28.48 42.58 -18.74
C ALA A 115 29.13 43.51 -17.69
N GLY A 116 29.72 42.96 -16.62
CA GLY A 116 30.43 43.73 -15.59
C GLY A 116 29.58 44.20 -14.41
N PHE A 117 28.34 43.73 -14.27
CA PHE A 117 27.47 44.06 -13.14
C PHE A 117 27.46 42.92 -12.11
N PRO A 118 27.88 43.15 -10.84
CA PRO A 118 27.86 42.10 -9.83
C PRO A 118 26.42 41.68 -9.53
N CYS A 119 26.09 40.43 -9.85
CA CYS A 119 24.74 39.92 -9.70
C CYS A 119 24.70 38.43 -9.32
N VAL A 120 23.74 38.07 -8.48
CA VAL A 120 23.43 36.70 -8.07
C VAL A 120 22.07 36.27 -8.61
N GLY A 121 21.96 35.00 -9.01
CA GLY A 121 20.71 34.42 -9.50
C GLY A 121 19.92 33.74 -8.39
N ILE A 122 18.60 33.82 -8.45
CA ILE A 122 17.68 33.04 -7.60
C ILE A 122 16.67 32.27 -8.45
N GLY A 123 16.17 31.14 -7.95
CA GLY A 123 15.34 30.21 -8.72
C GLY A 123 13.89 30.65 -8.95
N GLY A 124 13.44 31.68 -8.23
CA GLY A 124 12.15 32.36 -8.33
C GLY A 124 12.14 33.60 -7.45
N ILE A 125 11.22 34.54 -7.66
CA ILE A 125 11.16 35.82 -6.91
C ILE A 125 11.11 35.65 -5.38
N SER A 126 10.52 34.57 -4.87
CA SER A 126 10.44 34.27 -3.43
C SER A 126 11.66 33.55 -2.87
N SER A 127 12.56 33.06 -3.72
CA SER A 127 13.71 32.25 -3.30
C SER A 127 14.81 33.06 -2.60
N ALA A 128 14.78 34.40 -2.68
CA ALA A 128 15.70 35.24 -1.91
C ALA A 128 15.43 35.19 -0.41
N CYS A 129 14.17 34.99 -0.03
CA CYS A 129 13.71 34.96 1.35
C CYS A 129 12.80 33.74 1.61
N PRO A 130 13.35 32.51 1.59
CA PRO A 130 12.59 31.30 1.88
C PRO A 130 12.06 31.29 3.31
N ARG A 131 11.14 30.36 3.61
CA ARG A 131 10.73 30.08 4.99
C ARG A 131 11.79 29.21 5.67
N ASP A 132 12.09 29.49 6.94
CA ASP A 132 12.95 28.67 7.79
C ASP A 132 12.21 27.45 8.37
N ALA A 133 12.84 26.74 9.30
CA ALA A 133 12.28 25.53 9.91
C ALA A 133 11.02 25.80 10.75
N ASP A 134 10.89 27.01 11.30
CA ASP A 134 9.72 27.45 12.08
C ASP A 134 8.62 28.02 11.18
N GLY A 135 8.88 28.08 9.86
CA GLY A 135 7.97 28.60 8.87
C GLY A 135 8.06 30.12 8.71
N GLU A 136 8.99 30.79 9.37
CA GLU A 136 9.15 32.25 9.31
C GLU A 136 10.02 32.68 8.12
N PRO A 137 9.76 33.84 7.48
CA PRO A 137 10.58 34.30 6.36
C PRO A 137 11.98 34.71 6.81
N ALA A 138 13.01 34.09 6.21
CA ALA A 138 14.41 34.39 6.51
C ALA A 138 15.20 34.67 5.22
N LEU A 139 16.24 35.50 5.30
CA LEU A 139 17.13 35.73 4.16
C LEU A 139 17.90 34.46 3.83
N LEU A 140 18.00 34.12 2.54
CA LEU A 140 18.72 32.92 2.12
C LEU A 140 20.16 32.93 2.66
N PRO A 141 20.64 31.88 3.36
CA PRO A 141 21.90 31.94 4.10
C PRO A 141 23.12 32.34 3.26
N ALA A 142 23.17 31.90 2.00
CA ALA A 142 24.23 32.28 1.07
C ALA A 142 24.20 33.77 0.71
N LEU A 143 23.01 34.36 0.57
CA LEU A 143 22.86 35.81 0.35
C LEU A 143 23.22 36.60 1.60
N ALA A 144 22.78 36.15 2.78
CA ALA A 144 23.10 36.80 4.05
C ALA A 144 24.62 36.89 4.27
N ARG A 145 25.35 35.79 4.03
CA ARG A 145 26.82 35.75 4.11
C ARG A 145 27.47 36.70 3.12
N LEU A 146 27.01 36.69 1.86
CA LEU A 146 27.56 37.54 0.81
C LEU A 146 27.34 39.03 1.12
N ILE A 147 26.16 39.40 1.59
CA ILE A 147 25.83 40.78 1.97
C ILE A 147 26.70 41.25 3.14
N ALA A 148 26.90 40.39 4.15
CA ALA A 148 27.76 40.69 5.30
C ALA A 148 29.24 40.85 4.91
N GLU A 149 29.73 40.05 3.95
CA GLU A 149 31.11 40.09 3.44
C GLU A 149 31.35 41.32 2.56
N VAL A 150 30.48 41.57 1.59
CA VAL A 150 30.65 42.61 0.56
C VAL A 150 30.25 44.00 1.08
N ARG A 151 29.30 44.07 2.02
CA ARG A 151 28.69 45.31 2.53
C ARG A 151 28.27 46.25 1.39
N PRO A 152 27.36 45.81 0.50
CA PRO A 152 26.94 46.61 -0.63
C PRO A 152 26.23 47.90 -0.16
N VAL A 153 26.38 49.00 -0.92
CA VAL A 153 25.67 50.27 -0.61
C VAL A 153 24.17 50.17 -0.90
N ALA A 154 23.79 49.27 -1.80
CA ALA A 154 22.40 48.94 -2.09
C ALA A 154 22.29 47.56 -2.74
N LEU A 155 21.12 46.93 -2.58
CA LEU A 155 20.72 45.76 -3.36
C LEU A 155 19.83 46.20 -4.51
N ALA A 156 20.09 45.69 -5.71
CA ALA A 156 19.23 45.86 -6.88
C ALA A 156 18.40 44.57 -7.08
N PHE A 157 17.15 44.56 -6.65
CA PHE A 157 16.26 43.40 -6.81
C PHE A 157 15.54 43.48 -8.16
N ILE A 158 15.91 42.58 -9.06
CA ILE A 158 15.62 42.64 -10.49
C ILE A 158 14.62 41.55 -10.86
N GLY A 159 13.47 41.96 -11.37
CA GLY A 159 12.48 41.08 -11.96
C GLY A 159 12.36 41.30 -13.47
N ASP A 160 11.65 40.41 -14.15
CA ASP A 160 11.32 40.56 -15.57
C ASP A 160 10.39 41.76 -15.80
N ALA A 161 10.27 42.20 -17.05
CA ALA A 161 9.43 43.33 -17.43
C ALA A 161 8.00 43.22 -16.85
N ASP A 162 7.43 42.02 -16.86
CA ASP A 162 6.06 41.77 -16.43
C ASP A 162 5.84 41.73 -14.92
N THR A 163 6.91 41.72 -14.12
CA THR A 163 6.78 41.75 -12.65
C THR A 163 6.10 43.01 -12.11
N ALA A 164 6.00 44.09 -12.91
CA ALA A 164 5.19 45.26 -12.57
C ALA A 164 3.67 44.99 -12.57
N LEU A 165 3.22 43.89 -13.18
CA LEU A 165 1.84 43.39 -13.10
C LEU A 165 1.71 42.18 -12.17
N ILE A 166 2.74 41.84 -11.40
CA ILE A 166 2.79 40.69 -10.49
C ILE A 166 2.98 41.21 -9.05
N PRO A 167 1.90 41.33 -8.25
CA PRO A 167 1.95 41.92 -6.90
C PRO A 167 2.87 41.19 -5.93
N GLU A 168 3.06 39.89 -6.15
CA GLU A 168 3.99 39.03 -5.43
C GLU A 168 5.40 39.62 -5.44
N PHE A 169 5.85 40.20 -6.56
CA PHE A 169 7.18 40.81 -6.65
C PHE A 169 7.38 41.93 -5.63
N SER A 170 6.39 42.80 -5.44
CA SER A 170 6.44 43.86 -4.43
C SER A 170 6.40 43.34 -3.00
N ARG A 171 5.68 42.23 -2.75
CA ARG A 171 5.71 41.55 -1.45
C ARG A 171 7.10 41.02 -1.13
N GLU A 172 7.73 40.33 -2.09
CA GLU A 172 9.07 39.77 -1.91
C GLU A 172 10.14 40.87 -1.82
N ALA A 173 10.00 41.98 -2.57
CA ALA A 173 10.89 43.14 -2.47
C ALA A 173 10.88 43.78 -1.07
N LEU A 174 9.69 44.01 -0.48
CA LEU A 174 9.57 44.54 0.88
C LEU A 174 10.08 43.56 1.93
N LYS A 175 9.85 42.27 1.74
CA LYS A 175 10.39 41.22 2.61
C LYS A 175 11.92 41.24 2.59
N LEU A 176 12.53 41.27 1.40
CA LEU A 176 13.98 41.39 1.24
C LEU A 176 14.52 42.66 1.91
N ALA A 177 13.88 43.81 1.69
CA ALA A 177 14.31 45.07 2.28
C ALA A 177 14.27 45.07 3.82
N LYS A 178 13.29 44.38 4.43
CA LYS A 178 13.21 44.23 5.90
C LYS A 178 14.28 43.28 6.45
N LEU A 179 14.64 42.25 5.71
CA LEU A 179 15.56 41.19 6.19
C LEU A 179 17.04 41.47 5.89
N ALA A 180 17.34 42.20 4.80
CA ALA A 180 18.72 42.41 4.37
C ALA A 180 19.45 43.53 5.10
N ASP A 181 18.73 44.43 5.79
CA ASP A 181 19.26 45.61 6.49
C ASP A 181 20.21 46.48 5.62
N VAL A 182 19.97 46.48 4.30
CA VAL A 182 20.67 47.25 3.28
C VAL A 182 19.62 47.89 2.37
N PRO A 183 19.79 49.14 1.90
CA PRO A 183 18.83 49.76 0.99
C PRO A 183 18.55 48.90 -0.25
N VAL A 184 17.28 48.61 -0.52
CA VAL A 184 16.86 47.87 -1.72
C VAL A 184 16.31 48.84 -2.76
N LYS A 185 16.73 48.68 -4.01
CA LYS A 185 16.20 49.38 -5.19
C LYS A 185 15.62 48.37 -6.16
N LEU A 186 14.64 48.81 -6.96
CA LEU A 186 13.92 48.00 -7.93
C LEU A 186 14.15 48.55 -9.34
N PRO A 187 15.24 48.12 -10.02
CA PRO A 187 15.45 48.45 -11.43
C PRO A 187 14.33 47.84 -12.25
N ARG A 188 13.80 48.60 -13.21
CA ARG A 188 12.65 48.18 -14.02
C ARG A 188 13.04 48.05 -15.48
N ILE A 189 12.77 46.86 -16.02
CA ILE A 189 12.81 46.62 -17.46
C ILE A 189 11.49 47.15 -18.05
N PRO A 190 11.55 48.10 -19.00
CA PRO A 190 10.34 48.64 -19.62
C PRO A 190 9.53 47.56 -20.36
N PHE A 191 8.20 47.63 -20.31
CA PHE A 191 7.34 46.65 -21.01
C PHE A 191 7.56 46.60 -22.53
N ASN A 192 7.89 47.74 -23.14
CA ASN A 192 8.14 47.86 -24.57
C ASN A 192 9.61 47.62 -24.96
N ALA A 193 10.43 47.11 -24.04
CA ALA A 193 11.80 46.73 -24.33
C ALA A 193 11.84 45.50 -25.28
N PRO A 194 12.94 45.28 -26.03
CA PRO A 194 13.05 44.20 -27.02
C PRO A 194 13.12 42.78 -26.42
N GLY A 195 12.83 42.62 -25.13
CA GLY A 195 12.99 41.39 -24.37
C GLY A 195 12.38 41.52 -22.97
N LYS A 196 12.20 40.40 -22.26
CA LYS A 196 11.57 40.37 -20.93
C LYS A 196 12.59 40.37 -19.80
N GLY A 197 13.70 39.68 -19.99
CA GLY A 197 14.77 39.54 -19.01
C GLY A 197 16.03 40.33 -19.37
N ALA A 198 16.95 40.45 -18.41
CA ALA A 198 18.24 41.12 -18.64
C ALA A 198 19.10 40.42 -19.71
N ASP A 199 18.96 39.11 -19.86
CA ASP A 199 19.63 38.31 -20.90
C ASP A 199 19.13 38.67 -22.30
N ASP A 200 17.80 38.78 -22.49
CA ASP A 200 17.22 39.22 -23.76
C ASP A 200 17.68 40.66 -24.14
N LEU A 201 17.73 41.57 -23.16
CA LEU A 201 18.19 42.94 -23.40
C LEU A 201 19.67 43.01 -23.77
N ARG A 202 20.51 42.16 -23.15
CA ARG A 202 21.93 42.08 -23.50
C ARG A 202 22.13 41.58 -24.92
N GLU A 203 21.34 40.59 -25.35
CA GLU A 203 21.35 40.13 -26.74
C GLU A 203 20.95 41.27 -27.70
N ALA A 204 19.84 41.95 -27.40
CA ALA A 204 19.29 42.97 -28.28
C ALA A 204 20.09 44.27 -28.34
N TRP A 205 20.69 44.70 -27.22
CA TRP A 205 21.44 45.96 -27.13
C TRP A 205 22.94 45.81 -27.37
N ALA A 206 23.48 44.59 -27.30
CA ALA A 206 24.89 44.27 -27.54
C ALA A 206 25.83 45.26 -26.82
N GLU A 207 26.73 45.94 -27.56
CA GLU A 207 27.69 46.91 -27.03
C GLU A 207 27.06 48.09 -26.26
N GLN A 208 25.79 48.40 -26.51
CA GLN A 208 25.07 49.47 -25.81
C GLN A 208 24.49 49.01 -24.47
N PHE A 209 24.51 47.71 -24.18
CA PHE A 209 23.88 47.14 -22.99
C PHE A 209 24.41 47.75 -21.69
N PRO A 210 25.74 47.87 -21.44
CA PRO A 210 26.22 48.39 -20.16
C PRO A 210 25.75 49.82 -19.87
N ALA A 211 25.84 50.71 -20.87
CA ALA A 211 25.41 52.10 -20.71
C ALA A 211 23.90 52.23 -20.48
N ARG A 212 23.08 51.42 -21.16
CA ARG A 212 21.62 51.43 -20.99
C ARG A 212 21.20 50.78 -19.68
N TRP A 213 21.84 49.69 -19.28
CA TRP A 213 21.57 49.01 -18.02
C TRP A 213 21.93 49.89 -16.82
N GLN A 214 23.05 50.62 -16.88
CA GLN A 214 23.41 51.59 -15.84
C GLN A 214 22.32 52.65 -15.65
N ARG A 215 21.73 53.18 -16.74
CA ARG A 215 20.61 54.13 -16.62
C ARG A 215 19.38 53.53 -15.93
N ILE A 216 19.09 52.25 -16.17
CA ILE A 216 18.00 51.53 -15.49
C ILE A 216 18.28 51.43 -13.98
N LEU A 217 19.54 51.18 -13.59
CA LEU A 217 19.96 51.18 -12.19
C LEU A 217 19.88 52.56 -11.54
N ASP A 218 20.26 53.61 -12.26
CA ASP A 218 20.33 54.98 -11.74
C ASP A 218 18.94 55.52 -11.37
N VAL A 219 17.91 55.17 -12.14
CA VAL A 219 16.52 55.61 -11.90
C VAL A 219 15.67 54.60 -11.12
N ALA A 220 16.29 53.52 -10.61
CA ALA A 220 15.60 52.44 -9.91
C ALA A 220 14.83 52.94 -8.67
N GLU A 221 13.60 52.43 -8.49
CA GLU A 221 12.72 52.85 -7.40
C GLU A 221 13.25 52.32 -6.05
N PRO A 222 13.50 53.17 -5.04
CA PRO A 222 13.88 52.71 -3.71
C PRO A 222 12.70 52.05 -3.00
N VAL A 223 12.97 51.00 -2.22
CA VAL A 223 11.97 50.32 -1.40
C VAL A 223 11.86 51.02 -0.04
N ASP A 224 10.72 51.65 0.21
CA ASP A 224 10.35 52.14 1.55
C ASP A 224 9.65 51.03 2.34
N VAL A 225 10.32 50.51 3.37
CA VAL A 225 9.82 49.42 4.23
C VAL A 225 8.53 49.76 4.99
N LYS A 226 8.15 51.04 5.07
CA LYS A 226 6.88 51.50 5.66
C LYS A 226 5.71 51.40 4.69
N MET A 227 5.97 51.19 3.40
CA MET A 227 4.93 51.05 2.38
C MET A 227 4.25 49.67 2.46
N THR A 228 2.96 49.62 2.13
CA THR A 228 2.28 48.34 1.94
C THR A 228 2.71 47.71 0.61
N PRO A 229 2.76 46.37 0.50
CA PRO A 229 3.10 45.71 -0.76
C PRO A 229 2.20 46.10 -1.91
N THR A 230 0.91 46.25 -1.64
CA THR A 230 -0.12 46.68 -2.60
C THR A 230 0.18 48.07 -3.17
N ARG A 231 0.55 49.02 -2.30
CA ARG A 231 0.89 50.39 -2.73
C ARG A 231 2.19 50.42 -3.54
N LEU A 232 3.18 49.61 -3.16
CA LEU A 232 4.41 49.48 -3.93
C LEU A 232 4.14 48.89 -5.31
N ALA A 233 3.30 47.85 -5.41
CA ALA A 233 2.95 47.23 -6.68
C ALA A 233 2.27 48.23 -7.64
N VAL A 234 1.29 49.01 -7.15
CA VAL A 234 0.65 50.07 -7.95
C VAL A 234 1.65 51.15 -8.36
N ARG A 235 2.58 51.53 -7.47
CA ARG A 235 3.63 52.51 -7.78
C ARG A 235 4.56 52.02 -8.89
N LEU A 236 4.98 50.76 -8.86
CA LEU A 236 5.78 50.16 -9.92
C LEU A 236 5.03 50.11 -11.24
N LEU A 237 3.75 49.70 -11.22
CA LEU A 237 2.92 49.70 -12.43
C LEU A 237 2.76 51.10 -13.03
N ARG A 238 2.56 52.13 -12.20
CA ARG A 238 2.46 53.54 -12.66
C ARG A 238 3.70 54.01 -13.41
N ARG A 239 4.88 53.53 -13.05
CA ARG A 239 6.12 53.89 -13.76
C ARG A 239 6.19 53.30 -15.16
N GLU A 240 5.41 52.25 -15.41
CA GLU A 240 5.39 51.50 -16.66
C GLU A 240 4.22 51.85 -17.58
N THR A 241 3.33 52.79 -17.19
CA THR A 241 2.13 53.13 -17.98
C THR A 241 2.49 53.60 -19.39
N ALA A 242 3.47 54.51 -19.53
CA ALA A 242 3.92 54.99 -20.83
C ALA A 242 4.49 53.86 -21.71
N ALA A 243 5.19 52.89 -21.11
CA ALA A 243 5.71 51.73 -21.84
C ALA A 243 4.58 50.78 -22.26
N LEU A 244 3.57 50.59 -21.40
CA LEU A 244 2.38 49.79 -21.68
C LEU A 244 1.51 50.43 -22.78
N GLU A 245 1.38 51.76 -22.79
CA GLU A 245 0.67 52.51 -23.84
C GLU A 245 1.34 52.37 -25.22
N ALA A 246 2.66 52.23 -25.24
CA ALA A 246 3.43 52.04 -26.47
C ALA A 246 3.40 50.60 -27.01
N LEU A 247 2.77 49.65 -26.31
CA LEU A 247 2.73 48.25 -26.74
C LEU A 247 1.86 48.03 -28.00
N PRO A 248 2.22 47.06 -28.87
CA PRO A 248 1.33 46.57 -29.90
C PRO A 248 0.02 46.02 -29.31
N ILE A 249 -1.09 46.10 -30.06
CA ILE A 249 -2.45 45.71 -29.61
C ILE A 249 -2.46 44.31 -28.97
N ALA A 250 -1.87 43.30 -29.64
CA ALA A 250 -1.83 41.93 -29.13
C ALA A 250 -1.09 41.77 -27.78
N GLN A 251 -0.10 42.61 -27.50
CA GLN A 251 0.62 42.61 -26.23
C GLN A 251 -0.13 43.39 -25.15
N LYS A 252 -0.92 44.41 -25.54
CA LYS A 252 -1.81 45.15 -24.64
C LYS A 252 -2.91 44.25 -24.08
N ASP A 253 -3.51 43.37 -24.88
CA ASP A 253 -4.55 42.45 -24.41
C ASP A 253 -4.02 41.52 -23.32
N ALA A 254 -2.84 40.93 -23.53
CA ALA A 254 -2.18 40.07 -22.53
C ALA A 254 -1.80 40.84 -21.25
N ALA A 255 -1.43 42.12 -21.36
CA ALA A 255 -1.16 42.97 -20.21
C ALA A 255 -2.45 43.38 -19.47
N ALA A 256 -3.55 43.63 -20.18
CA ALA A 256 -4.87 43.88 -19.59
C ALA A 256 -5.38 42.67 -18.79
N ASP A 257 -5.21 41.44 -19.30
CA ASP A 257 -5.57 40.22 -18.57
C ASP A 257 -4.76 40.07 -17.26
N ARG A 258 -3.48 40.44 -17.28
CA ARG A 258 -2.61 40.43 -16.09
C ARG A 258 -3.02 41.53 -15.11
N LEU A 259 -3.41 42.71 -15.60
CA LEU A 259 -3.96 43.79 -14.77
C LEU A 259 -5.27 43.37 -14.09
N LEU A 260 -6.12 42.62 -14.79
CA LEU A 260 -7.36 42.08 -14.23
C LEU A 260 -7.08 41.12 -13.07
N LYS A 261 -6.11 40.21 -13.25
CA LYS A 261 -5.65 39.28 -12.19
C LYS A 261 -5.07 40.03 -11.00
N PHE A 262 -4.26 41.06 -11.27
CA PHE A 262 -3.73 41.95 -10.24
C PHE A 262 -4.88 42.59 -9.43
N ALA A 263 -5.83 43.24 -10.10
CA ALA A 263 -6.94 43.90 -9.42
C ALA A 263 -7.84 42.95 -8.62
N ALA A 264 -8.08 41.73 -9.13
CA ALA A 264 -8.83 40.68 -8.43
C ALA A 264 -8.15 40.22 -7.12
N GLY A 265 -6.82 40.34 -7.02
CA GLY A 265 -6.06 40.02 -5.82
C GLY A 265 -6.03 41.11 -4.74
N LEU A 266 -6.63 42.28 -4.97
CA LEU A 266 -6.48 43.47 -4.11
C LEU A 266 -7.80 44.01 -3.52
N VAL A 267 -8.73 43.14 -3.22
CA VAL A 267 -10.13 43.51 -2.91
C VAL A 267 -10.29 44.34 -1.62
N ASP A 268 -9.31 44.27 -0.71
CA ASP A 268 -9.32 44.98 0.58
C ASP A 268 -8.51 46.30 0.55
N ALA A 269 -8.17 46.80 -0.65
CA ALA A 269 -7.36 48.01 -0.85
C ALA A 269 -8.08 49.02 -1.78
N PRO A 270 -9.08 49.77 -1.28
CA PRO A 270 -9.97 50.58 -2.12
C PRO A 270 -9.25 51.73 -2.86
N LEU A 271 -8.23 52.33 -2.25
CA LEU A 271 -7.44 53.40 -2.88
C LEU A 271 -6.62 52.86 -4.06
N GLU A 272 -6.00 51.70 -3.87
CA GLU A 272 -5.22 51.03 -4.91
C GLU A 272 -6.10 50.43 -6.01
N GLN A 273 -7.30 49.92 -5.68
CA GLN A 273 -8.29 49.56 -6.69
C GLN A 273 -8.70 50.75 -7.56
N GLY A 274 -8.98 51.91 -6.95
CA GLY A 274 -9.27 53.13 -7.71
C GLY A 274 -8.12 53.57 -8.63
N ALA A 275 -6.87 53.37 -8.18
CA ALA A 275 -5.70 53.63 -9.02
C ALA A 275 -5.58 52.66 -10.21
N LEU A 276 -5.87 51.36 -10.01
CA LEU A 276 -5.88 50.37 -11.07
C LEU A 276 -7.00 50.60 -12.07
N GLU A 277 -8.19 51.04 -11.62
CA GLU A 277 -9.27 51.48 -12.50
C GLU A 277 -8.84 52.65 -13.39
N GLY A 278 -8.14 53.63 -12.82
CA GLY A 278 -7.58 54.75 -13.60
C GLY A 278 -6.61 54.28 -14.67
N ILE A 279 -5.67 53.39 -14.31
CA ILE A 279 -4.70 52.82 -15.26
C ILE A 279 -5.40 51.96 -16.33
N ALA A 280 -6.41 51.18 -15.96
CA ALA A 280 -7.19 50.38 -16.90
C ALA A 280 -7.88 51.25 -17.96
N ALA A 281 -8.45 52.38 -17.54
CA ALA A 281 -9.08 53.33 -18.44
C ALA A 281 -8.08 54.08 -19.32
N GLU A 282 -7.00 54.60 -18.74
CA GLU A 282 -5.99 55.43 -19.41
C GLU A 282 -5.15 54.62 -20.42
N VAL A 283 -4.63 53.47 -20.00
CA VAL A 283 -3.65 52.68 -20.78
C VAL A 283 -4.33 51.69 -21.74
N PHE A 284 -5.45 51.08 -21.30
CA PHE A 284 -6.12 49.99 -22.01
C PHE A 284 -7.49 50.36 -22.57
N GLY A 285 -8.01 51.57 -22.30
CA GLY A 285 -9.32 52.01 -22.78
C GLY A 285 -10.50 51.25 -22.16
N LEU A 286 -10.29 50.54 -21.05
CA LEU A 286 -11.32 49.74 -20.40
C LEU A 286 -12.25 50.62 -19.58
N LYS A 287 -13.55 50.60 -19.89
CA LYS A 287 -14.55 51.34 -19.11
C LYS A 287 -14.62 50.80 -17.67
N ASN A 288 -14.56 51.70 -16.68
CA ASN A 288 -14.52 51.36 -15.25
C ASN A 288 -15.60 50.34 -14.82
N LYS A 289 -16.84 50.47 -15.34
CA LYS A 289 -17.93 49.54 -15.02
C LYS A 289 -17.58 48.09 -15.42
N TRP A 290 -17.13 47.90 -16.65
CA TRP A 290 -16.80 46.58 -17.18
C TRP A 290 -15.56 46.00 -16.51
N PHE A 291 -14.58 46.85 -16.20
CA PHE A 291 -13.43 46.43 -15.42
C PHE A 291 -13.83 45.90 -14.03
N ARG A 292 -14.69 46.62 -13.29
CA ARG A 292 -15.22 46.15 -11.99
C ARG A 292 -15.97 44.82 -12.09
N GLU A 293 -16.84 44.68 -13.09
CA GLU A 293 -17.59 43.43 -13.33
C GLU A 293 -16.65 42.25 -13.62
N ALA A 294 -15.65 42.46 -14.49
CA ALA A 294 -14.64 41.46 -14.81
C ALA A 294 -13.77 41.10 -13.58
N VAL A 295 -13.40 42.08 -12.75
CA VAL A 295 -12.65 41.85 -11.51
C VAL A 295 -13.47 40.98 -10.55
N ALA A 296 -14.77 41.28 -10.40
CA ALA A 296 -15.67 40.51 -9.52
C ALA A 296 -15.86 39.06 -10.01
N GLN A 297 -15.99 38.84 -11.32
CA GLN A 297 -16.07 37.50 -11.89
C GLN A 297 -14.76 36.73 -11.67
N ARG A 298 -13.61 37.35 -11.97
CA ARG A 298 -12.31 36.72 -11.81
C ARG A 298 -12.01 36.36 -10.36
N LYS A 299 -12.43 37.20 -9.41
CA LYS A 299 -12.34 36.90 -7.97
C LYS A 299 -13.07 35.59 -7.62
N LYS A 300 -14.30 35.41 -8.08
CA LYS A 300 -15.08 34.18 -7.82
C LYS A 300 -14.38 32.92 -8.37
N GLU A 301 -13.74 33.03 -9.54
CA GLU A 301 -12.97 31.92 -10.12
C GLU A 301 -11.74 31.59 -9.27
N VAL A 302 -10.97 32.61 -8.87
CA VAL A 302 -9.79 32.45 -8.00
C VAL A 302 -10.16 31.86 -6.64
N ASP A 303 -11.25 32.32 -6.04
CA ASP A 303 -11.74 31.80 -4.76
C ASP A 303 -12.10 30.31 -4.88
N ARG A 304 -12.79 29.90 -5.96
CA ARG A 304 -13.11 28.48 -6.24
C ARG A 304 -11.87 27.63 -6.50
N GLU A 305 -10.92 28.13 -7.26
CA GLU A 305 -9.63 27.45 -7.51
C GLU A 305 -8.87 27.25 -6.20
N ALA A 306 -8.81 28.27 -5.33
CA ALA A 306 -8.17 28.20 -4.03
C ALA A 306 -8.89 27.26 -3.04
N GLU A 307 -10.23 27.19 -3.09
CA GLU A 307 -11.01 26.22 -2.31
C GLU A 307 -10.77 24.78 -2.76
N ARG A 308 -10.75 24.55 -4.09
CA ARG A 308 -10.43 23.23 -4.64
C ARG A 308 -9.01 22.80 -4.28
N ALA A 309 -8.03 23.70 -4.40
CA ALA A 309 -6.64 23.43 -4.04
C ALA A 309 -6.51 23.10 -2.55
N ARG A 310 -7.23 23.80 -1.67
CA ARG A 310 -7.28 23.46 -0.23
C ARG A 310 -7.93 22.11 0.02
N GLY A 311 -8.99 21.76 -0.71
CA GLY A 311 -9.60 20.43 -0.64
C GLY A 311 -8.67 19.31 -1.06
N GLU A 312 -7.93 19.49 -2.15
CA GLU A 312 -6.92 18.53 -2.62
C GLU A 312 -5.75 18.42 -1.64
N ALA A 313 -5.25 19.54 -1.12
CA ALA A 313 -4.19 19.55 -0.09
C ALA A 313 -4.64 18.89 1.21
N ALA A 314 -5.89 19.08 1.64
CA ALA A 314 -6.45 18.44 2.83
C ALA A 314 -6.56 16.92 2.67
N LEU A 315 -6.97 16.48 1.47
CA LEU A 315 -6.98 15.07 1.11
C LEU A 315 -5.57 14.46 1.12
N GLU A 316 -4.54 15.20 0.71
CA GLU A 316 -3.15 14.75 0.80
C GLU A 316 -2.64 14.75 2.25
N ALA A 317 -2.93 15.80 3.02
CA ALA A 317 -2.44 15.96 4.38
C ALA A 317 -2.98 14.92 5.37
N LEU A 318 -4.16 14.34 5.10
CA LEU A 318 -4.70 13.23 5.89
C LEU A 318 -3.88 11.93 5.72
N GLY A 319 -2.87 11.93 4.84
CA GLY A 319 -1.94 10.83 4.61
C GLY A 319 -0.56 11.14 5.13
N ALA A 320 -0.22 10.51 6.25
CA ALA A 320 1.18 10.30 6.56
C ALA A 320 1.80 9.51 5.39
N ASP A 321 2.76 10.13 4.69
CA ASP A 321 3.72 9.51 3.78
C ASP A 321 3.36 9.35 2.28
N GLY A 322 2.42 10.13 1.74
CA GLY A 322 2.28 10.28 0.28
C GLY A 322 1.57 9.14 -0.47
N GLU A 323 0.89 8.24 0.24
CA GLU A 323 -0.18 7.40 -0.31
C GLU A 323 -1.54 8.05 0.00
N SER A 324 -2.52 7.90 -0.91
CA SER A 324 -3.81 8.56 -0.69
C SER A 324 -4.50 8.00 0.56
N PRO A 325 -4.84 8.84 1.55
CA PRO A 325 -5.21 8.36 2.89
C PRO A 325 -6.63 7.88 3.03
N LEU A 326 -7.49 8.26 2.09
CA LEU A 326 -8.93 8.15 2.25
C LEU A 326 -9.52 7.48 1.01
N PHE A 327 -10.15 6.32 1.22
CA PHE A 327 -10.78 5.51 0.17
C PHE A 327 -12.28 5.41 0.41
N PHE A 328 -13.03 5.12 -0.65
CA PHE A 328 -14.48 4.91 -0.57
C PHE A 328 -14.85 3.55 -1.15
N ASP A 329 -15.53 2.71 -0.36
CA ASP A 329 -15.94 1.35 -0.78
C ASP A 329 -17.33 1.28 -1.43
N GLY A 330 -17.94 2.44 -1.72
CA GLY A 330 -19.34 2.55 -2.14
C GLY A 330 -20.31 2.81 -1.00
N VAL A 331 -19.91 2.60 0.26
CA VAL A 331 -20.77 2.79 1.44
C VAL A 331 -20.07 3.61 2.53
N ASN A 332 -18.84 3.26 2.87
CA ASN A 332 -18.04 3.84 3.94
C ASN A 332 -16.76 4.46 3.38
N TYR A 333 -16.20 5.39 4.16
CA TYR A 333 -14.86 5.90 3.93
C TYR A 333 -13.86 5.15 4.80
N TRP A 334 -12.63 5.05 4.33
CA TRP A 334 -11.57 4.30 4.99
C TRP A 334 -10.33 5.16 5.07
N ARG A 335 -9.89 5.44 6.29
CA ARG A 335 -8.73 6.28 6.57
C ARG A 335 -7.55 5.44 7.01
N ARG A 336 -6.36 5.70 6.46
CA ARG A 336 -5.12 5.12 6.97
C ARG A 336 -4.81 5.68 8.36
N GLU A 337 -4.60 4.78 9.32
CA GLU A 337 -4.26 5.08 10.70
C GLU A 337 -2.74 5.04 10.92
N ALA A 338 -2.27 5.49 12.09
CA ALA A 338 -0.84 5.56 12.42
C ALA A 338 -0.14 4.19 12.45
N ASP A 339 -0.89 3.11 12.71
CA ASP A 339 -0.39 1.73 12.67
C ASP A 339 -0.35 1.14 11.24
N GLY A 340 -0.74 1.93 10.23
CA GLY A 340 -0.83 1.53 8.82
C GLY A 340 -2.11 0.77 8.46
N ALA A 341 -2.98 0.45 9.41
CA ALA A 341 -4.29 -0.13 9.14
C ALA A 341 -5.27 0.93 8.60
N PHE A 342 -6.43 0.49 8.11
CA PHE A 342 -7.49 1.39 7.67
C PHE A 342 -8.70 1.34 8.61
N GLY A 343 -8.96 2.49 9.24
CA GLY A 343 -10.13 2.74 10.07
C GLY A 343 -11.35 3.10 9.24
N ARG A 344 -12.51 2.57 9.63
CA ARG A 344 -13.79 2.85 8.97
C ARG A 344 -14.35 4.18 9.48
N LEU A 345 -14.78 5.04 8.56
CA LEU A 345 -15.44 6.31 8.84
C LEU A 345 -16.82 6.34 8.18
N CYS A 346 -17.81 6.88 8.90
CA CYS A 346 -19.05 7.29 8.26
C CYS A 346 -18.84 8.59 7.47
N ARG A 347 -19.84 9.02 6.70
CA ARG A 347 -19.76 10.27 5.93
C ARG A 347 -19.46 11.47 6.83
N GLU A 348 -20.13 11.59 7.97
CA GLU A 348 -19.98 12.75 8.87
C GLU A 348 -18.60 12.81 9.54
N ASP A 349 -18.02 11.65 9.88
CA ASP A 349 -16.65 11.60 10.39
C ASP A 349 -15.65 12.00 9.30
N ALA A 350 -15.83 11.49 8.07
CA ALA A 350 -15.00 11.88 6.93
C ALA A 350 -15.08 13.39 6.64
N ARG A 351 -16.28 13.99 6.73
CA ARG A 351 -16.46 15.45 6.63
C ARG A 351 -15.71 16.19 7.73
N THR A 352 -15.82 15.73 8.97
CA THR A 352 -15.15 16.33 10.12
C THR A 352 -13.63 16.35 9.91
N HIS A 353 -13.05 15.23 9.47
CA HIS A 353 -11.61 15.16 9.18
C HIS A 353 -11.19 16.09 8.05
N LEU A 354 -11.95 16.15 6.95
CA LEU A 354 -11.66 17.06 5.84
C LEU A 354 -11.79 18.54 6.23
N ASN A 355 -12.78 18.87 7.06
CA ASN A 355 -12.96 20.23 7.55
C ASN A 355 -11.79 20.68 8.43
N VAL A 356 -11.32 19.80 9.34
CA VAL A 356 -10.17 20.10 10.21
C VAL A 356 -8.88 20.22 9.40
N ALA A 357 -8.67 19.34 8.42
CA ALA A 357 -7.45 19.32 7.63
C ALA A 357 -7.35 20.48 6.62
N GLY A 358 -8.48 20.95 6.07
CA GLY A 358 -8.49 21.91 4.96
C GLY A 358 -9.21 23.23 5.19
N ASP A 359 -9.76 23.45 6.40
CA ASP A 359 -10.69 24.56 6.68
C ASP A 359 -11.84 24.65 5.65
N LEU A 360 -12.47 23.49 5.40
CA LEU A 360 -13.51 23.32 4.38
C LEU A 360 -14.93 23.52 4.90
N SER A 361 -15.08 24.10 6.09
CA SER A 361 -16.36 24.28 6.81
C SER A 361 -17.32 25.31 6.18
N LYS A 362 -16.91 25.96 5.09
CA LYS A 362 -17.65 27.05 4.45
C LYS A 362 -18.97 26.59 3.82
N ARG A 363 -19.95 27.50 3.81
CA ARG A 363 -21.25 27.32 3.14
C ARG A 363 -21.09 27.38 1.62
N GLY A 364 -21.79 26.50 0.90
CA GLY A 364 -21.83 26.42 -0.56
C GLY A 364 -22.66 25.22 -1.01
N ASP A 365 -23.06 25.16 -2.28
CA ASP A 365 -23.77 24.02 -2.86
C ASP A 365 -23.14 23.58 -4.20
N PRO A 366 -22.42 22.44 -4.25
CA PRO A 366 -22.00 21.65 -3.08
C PRO A 366 -21.00 22.44 -2.21
N SER A 367 -20.95 22.12 -0.90
CA SER A 367 -19.95 22.73 0.00
C SER A 367 -18.52 22.31 -0.44
N PRO A 368 -17.46 23.07 -0.11
CA PRO A 368 -16.08 22.68 -0.42
C PRO A 368 -15.72 21.28 0.10
N CYS A 369 -16.23 20.92 1.29
CA CYS A 369 -16.09 19.59 1.87
C CYS A 369 -16.82 18.52 1.04
N ASP A 370 -18.06 18.77 0.61
CA ASP A 370 -18.82 17.82 -0.23
C ASP A 370 -18.21 17.66 -1.62
N ALA A 371 -17.63 18.74 -2.19
CA ALA A 371 -16.88 18.68 -3.44
C ALA A 371 -15.61 17.82 -3.32
N ALA A 372 -14.89 17.92 -2.19
CA ALA A 372 -13.74 17.07 -1.89
C ALA A 372 -14.14 15.59 -1.74
N LEU A 373 -15.24 15.30 -1.03
CA LEU A 373 -15.78 13.95 -0.92
C LEU A 373 -16.17 13.38 -2.28
N HIS A 374 -16.84 14.16 -3.13
CA HIS A 374 -17.17 13.72 -4.49
C HIS A 374 -15.91 13.39 -5.30
N SER A 375 -14.87 14.23 -5.23
CA SER A 375 -13.59 13.96 -5.88
C SER A 375 -12.99 12.62 -5.42
N LEU A 376 -13.02 12.35 -4.11
CA LEU A 376 -12.56 11.10 -3.53
C LEU A 376 -13.39 9.90 -4.01
N GLN A 377 -14.72 10.02 -4.06
CA GLN A 377 -15.60 8.96 -4.55
C GLN A 377 -15.36 8.59 -6.02
N VAL A 378 -14.80 9.51 -6.82
CA VAL A 378 -14.44 9.27 -8.22
C VAL A 378 -13.02 8.71 -8.34
N ARG A 379 -12.04 9.31 -7.65
CA ARG A 379 -10.61 9.00 -7.81
C ARG A 379 -10.17 7.79 -6.98
N ASN A 380 -10.65 7.69 -5.75
CA ASN A 380 -10.20 6.73 -4.74
C ASN A 380 -11.27 5.68 -4.39
N ARG A 381 -12.11 5.36 -5.36
CA ARG A 381 -13.09 4.29 -5.20
C ARG A 381 -12.41 2.93 -5.22
N VAL A 382 -12.81 2.08 -4.29
CA VAL A 382 -12.47 0.65 -4.25
C VAL A 382 -13.75 -0.16 -4.32
N ASP A 383 -13.65 -1.37 -4.86
CA ASP A 383 -14.79 -2.27 -4.99
C ASP A 383 -15.05 -3.03 -3.68
N TYR A 384 -14.01 -3.25 -2.89
CA TYR A 384 -14.09 -3.87 -1.58
C TYR A 384 -13.06 -3.26 -0.63
N ALA A 385 -13.46 -3.11 0.63
CA ALA A 385 -12.57 -2.77 1.73
C ALA A 385 -12.85 -3.70 2.92
N GLY A 386 -11.80 -4.37 3.40
CA GLY A 386 -11.87 -5.27 4.53
C GLY A 386 -10.57 -6.07 4.72
N PRO A 387 -10.53 -6.96 5.72
CA PRO A 387 -9.41 -7.88 5.91
C PRO A 387 -9.23 -8.77 4.68
N LEU A 388 -7.97 -9.00 4.29
CA LEU A 388 -7.63 -9.88 3.17
C LEU A 388 -6.36 -10.67 3.53
N CYS A 389 -6.51 -11.97 3.78
CA CYS A 389 -5.44 -12.81 4.32
C CYS A 389 -4.16 -12.81 3.47
N GLY A 390 -3.03 -12.77 4.17
CA GLY A 390 -1.65 -12.70 3.71
C GLY A 390 -1.24 -11.42 3.00
N ARG A 391 -2.15 -10.47 2.79
CA ARG A 391 -1.83 -9.19 2.15
C ARG A 391 -1.54 -8.12 3.20
N PRO A 392 -0.49 -7.30 3.03
CA PRO A 392 -0.29 -6.13 3.88
C PRO A 392 -1.46 -5.15 3.72
N ALA A 393 -1.69 -4.31 4.74
CA ALA A 393 -2.67 -3.24 4.63
C ALA A 393 -2.31 -2.30 3.47
N GLY A 394 -3.30 -1.89 2.67
CA GLY A 394 -3.09 -1.06 1.49
C GLY A 394 -3.96 -1.46 0.30
N LEU A 395 -3.72 -0.78 -0.83
CA LEU A 395 -4.45 -1.02 -2.08
C LEU A 395 -3.85 -2.21 -2.84
N HIS A 396 -4.72 -3.12 -3.28
CA HIS A 396 -4.40 -4.28 -4.10
C HIS A 396 -5.32 -4.32 -5.31
N GLU A 397 -4.85 -4.97 -6.37
CA GLU A 397 -5.64 -5.24 -7.57
C GLU A 397 -5.55 -6.72 -7.90
N GLU A 398 -6.70 -7.36 -8.05
CA GLU A 398 -6.79 -8.78 -8.37
C GLU A 398 -8.09 -9.05 -9.13
N ASN A 399 -8.01 -9.82 -10.22
CA ASN A 399 -9.15 -10.12 -11.11
C ASN A 399 -9.87 -8.84 -11.64
N GLY A 400 -9.12 -7.76 -11.88
CA GLY A 400 -9.65 -6.48 -12.34
C GLY A 400 -10.45 -5.71 -11.28
N VAL A 401 -10.38 -6.12 -10.01
CA VAL A 401 -11.08 -5.53 -8.89
C VAL A 401 -10.08 -4.79 -8.00
N ARG A 402 -10.38 -3.53 -7.66
CA ARG A 402 -9.59 -2.73 -6.71
C ARG A 402 -10.04 -3.01 -5.29
N VAL A 403 -9.13 -3.49 -4.47
CA VAL A 403 -9.40 -3.92 -3.10
C VAL A 403 -8.52 -3.19 -2.11
N LEU A 404 -9.12 -2.61 -1.08
CA LEU A 404 -8.40 -2.09 0.07
C LEU A 404 -8.30 -3.15 1.16
N ALA A 405 -7.12 -3.73 1.35
CA ALA A 405 -6.84 -4.56 2.51
C ALA A 405 -6.73 -3.67 3.74
N THR A 406 -7.68 -3.76 4.66
CA THR A 406 -7.76 -2.82 5.79
C THR A 406 -6.78 -3.16 6.91
N LYS A 407 -6.38 -4.43 7.02
CA LYS A 407 -5.39 -4.92 7.98
C LYS A 407 -4.60 -6.06 7.33
N GLY A 408 -3.31 -6.14 7.65
CA GLY A 408 -2.42 -7.19 7.18
C GLY A 408 -1.81 -8.03 8.32
N PRO A 409 -1.02 -9.06 7.97
CA PRO A 409 -0.29 -9.86 8.94
C PRO A 409 0.78 -9.04 9.67
N ALA A 410 0.91 -9.23 10.99
CA ALA A 410 2.01 -8.72 11.80
C ALA A 410 3.22 -9.66 11.68
N TRP A 411 4.05 -9.42 10.67
CA TRP A 411 5.16 -10.31 10.33
C TRP A 411 6.25 -10.35 11.41
N ILE A 412 6.57 -11.56 11.90
CA ILE A 412 7.72 -11.81 12.78
C ILE A 412 8.90 -12.26 11.92
N GLU A 413 9.91 -11.39 11.82
CA GLU A 413 11.18 -11.70 11.15
C GLU A 413 11.99 -12.67 12.02
N GLY A 414 12.55 -13.71 11.40
CA GLY A 414 13.49 -14.61 12.06
C GLY A 414 14.76 -13.86 12.46
N LYS A 415 15.23 -14.06 13.70
CA LYS A 415 16.46 -13.43 14.22
C LYS A 415 17.40 -14.49 14.78
N PRO A 416 18.73 -14.37 14.61
CA PRO A 416 19.67 -15.25 15.30
C PRO A 416 19.45 -15.21 16.81
N GLY A 417 19.48 -16.37 17.46
CA GLY A 417 19.29 -16.50 18.90
C GLY A 417 19.01 -17.95 19.31
N GLU A 418 18.82 -18.15 20.62
CA GLU A 418 18.47 -19.44 21.19
C GLU A 418 16.95 -19.54 21.40
N ALA A 419 16.37 -20.71 21.11
CA ALA A 419 14.95 -20.98 21.33
C ALA A 419 14.72 -22.36 22.01
N PRO A 420 15.38 -22.65 23.13
CA PRO A 420 15.36 -23.99 23.73
C PRO A 420 13.96 -24.40 24.23
N THR A 421 13.16 -23.45 24.73
CA THR A 421 11.82 -23.73 25.25
C THR A 421 10.85 -24.04 24.11
N VAL A 422 10.80 -23.20 23.08
CA VAL A 422 9.92 -23.43 21.91
C VAL A 422 10.34 -24.70 21.18
N THR A 423 11.64 -24.90 20.98
CA THR A 423 12.15 -26.10 20.30
C THR A 423 11.82 -27.38 21.07
N SER A 424 12.09 -27.39 22.38
CA SER A 424 11.77 -28.54 23.24
C SER A 424 10.26 -28.78 23.32
N PHE A 425 9.45 -27.73 23.44
CA PHE A 425 7.98 -27.83 23.40
C PHE A 425 7.49 -28.52 22.12
N VAL A 426 7.92 -28.04 20.95
CA VAL A 426 7.48 -28.59 19.66
C VAL A 426 8.02 -30.01 19.45
N ALA A 427 9.29 -30.27 19.79
CA ALA A 427 9.90 -31.60 19.66
C ALA A 427 9.21 -32.63 20.57
N ASN A 428 8.98 -32.29 21.84
CA ASN A 428 8.31 -33.17 22.80
C ASN A 428 6.85 -33.40 22.43
N LEU A 429 6.16 -32.38 21.92
CA LEU A 429 4.80 -32.53 21.40
C LEU A 429 4.73 -33.60 20.31
N PHE A 430 5.77 -33.75 19.49
CA PHE A 430 5.87 -34.79 18.46
C PHE A 430 6.63 -36.05 18.89
N GLY A 431 6.87 -36.23 20.19
CA GLY A 431 7.34 -37.49 20.77
C GLY A 431 8.84 -37.56 21.09
N ALA A 432 9.60 -36.47 20.98
CA ALA A 432 11.06 -36.51 21.20
C ALA A 432 11.46 -37.00 22.62
N ALA A 433 10.59 -36.84 23.61
CA ALA A 433 10.80 -37.32 24.99
C ALA A 433 10.18 -38.70 25.28
N ASP A 434 9.43 -39.27 24.34
CA ASP A 434 8.75 -40.57 24.51
C ASP A 434 9.60 -41.68 23.86
N PRO A 435 10.13 -42.65 24.63
CA PRO A 435 10.92 -43.76 24.10
C PRO A 435 10.17 -44.66 23.12
N GLY A 436 8.83 -44.65 23.15
CA GLY A 436 7.96 -45.41 22.24
C GLY A 436 7.56 -44.65 20.97
N ALA A 437 7.99 -43.39 20.80
CA ALA A 437 7.65 -42.59 19.64
C ALA A 437 8.60 -42.83 18.45
N GLU A 438 8.43 -43.97 17.78
CA GLU A 438 9.25 -44.41 16.63
C GLU A 438 9.29 -43.40 15.46
N HIS A 439 8.34 -42.46 15.40
CA HIS A 439 8.21 -41.48 14.32
C HIS A 439 8.53 -40.04 14.72
N ALA A 440 9.08 -39.81 15.92
CA ALA A 440 9.26 -38.45 16.46
C ALA A 440 10.06 -37.52 15.54
N GLU A 441 11.22 -37.97 15.03
CA GLU A 441 12.06 -37.18 14.14
C GLU A 441 11.35 -36.81 12.84
N ARG A 442 10.62 -37.77 12.25
CA ARG A 442 9.86 -37.57 11.00
C ARG A 442 8.73 -36.56 11.19
N GLN A 443 7.99 -36.67 12.29
CA GLN A 443 6.90 -35.73 12.60
C GLN A 443 7.40 -34.31 12.79
N PHE A 444 8.48 -34.15 13.56
CA PHE A 444 9.10 -32.85 13.80
C PHE A 444 9.63 -32.24 12.49
N ALA A 445 10.37 -33.00 11.69
CA ALA A 445 10.89 -32.54 10.40
C ALA A 445 9.75 -32.13 9.45
N LEU A 446 8.67 -32.91 9.39
CA LEU A 446 7.52 -32.62 8.55
C LEU A 446 6.78 -31.34 8.99
N PHE A 447 6.60 -31.15 10.29
CA PHE A 447 6.03 -29.91 10.84
C PHE A 447 6.89 -28.69 10.49
N CYS A 448 8.22 -28.79 10.66
CA CYS A 448 9.16 -27.71 10.32
C CYS A 448 9.10 -27.37 8.83
N ALA A 449 9.07 -28.37 7.94
CA ALA A 449 8.92 -28.18 6.50
C ALA A 449 7.57 -27.51 6.14
N TRP A 450 6.47 -27.96 6.74
CA TRP A 450 5.15 -27.37 6.56
C TRP A 450 5.11 -25.90 7.01
N LEU A 451 5.68 -25.60 8.18
CA LEU A 451 5.72 -24.25 8.73
C LEU A 451 6.58 -23.30 7.90
N LYS A 452 7.74 -23.77 7.41
CA LYS A 452 8.58 -23.00 6.47
C LYS A 452 7.81 -22.61 5.21
N LEU A 453 7.10 -23.56 4.61
CA LEU A 453 6.29 -23.31 3.40
C LEU A 453 5.10 -22.39 3.67
N ALA A 454 4.51 -22.49 4.86
CA ALA A 454 3.46 -21.59 5.30
C ALA A 454 3.95 -20.14 5.46
N ARG A 455 5.11 -19.95 6.08
CA ARG A 455 5.75 -18.64 6.22
C ARG A 455 6.15 -18.05 4.88
N ALA A 456 6.76 -18.86 4.02
CA ALA A 456 7.11 -18.45 2.66
C ALA A 456 5.88 -18.00 1.85
N ALA A 457 4.70 -18.61 2.07
CA ALA A 457 3.46 -18.22 1.43
C ALA A 457 2.96 -16.83 1.88
N VAL A 458 3.02 -16.53 3.17
CA VAL A 458 2.66 -15.21 3.71
C VAL A 458 3.65 -14.14 3.24
N ARG A 459 4.96 -14.44 3.30
CA ARG A 459 6.02 -13.52 2.86
C ARG A 459 5.93 -13.20 1.37
N ASN A 460 5.63 -14.21 0.55
CA ASN A 460 5.54 -14.10 -0.91
C ASN A 460 4.09 -14.26 -1.40
N PHE A 461 3.16 -13.51 -0.81
CA PHE A 461 1.72 -13.67 -1.02
C PHE A 461 1.26 -13.64 -2.50
N ARG A 462 1.97 -12.92 -3.38
CA ARG A 462 1.68 -12.87 -4.83
C ARG A 462 1.97 -14.18 -5.55
N HIS A 463 2.96 -14.94 -5.09
CA HIS A 463 3.49 -16.14 -5.74
C HIS A 463 3.62 -17.29 -4.74
N HIS A 464 2.55 -17.58 -4.02
CA HIS A 464 2.55 -18.62 -2.99
C HIS A 464 1.93 -19.93 -3.48
N ARG A 465 2.21 -21.03 -2.76
CA ARG A 465 1.53 -22.32 -2.97
C ARG A 465 0.49 -22.55 -1.87
N PRO A 466 -0.65 -23.20 -2.18
CA PRO A 466 -1.55 -23.68 -1.15
C PRO A 466 -0.83 -24.70 -0.26
N GLY A 467 -1.35 -24.94 0.94
CA GLY A 467 -0.77 -25.87 1.91
C GLY A 467 -1.76 -26.96 2.31
N GLN A 468 -1.22 -28.13 2.65
CA GLN A 468 -2.01 -29.24 3.19
C GLN A 468 -2.62 -28.87 4.55
N VAL A 469 -3.74 -29.53 4.86
CA VAL A 469 -4.34 -29.50 6.20
C VAL A 469 -3.38 -30.14 7.19
N LEU A 470 -3.11 -29.48 8.31
CA LEU A 470 -2.34 -30.05 9.42
C LEU A 470 -3.30 -30.54 10.51
N ALA A 471 -3.44 -31.85 10.68
CA ALA A 471 -4.25 -32.43 11.74
C ALA A 471 -3.39 -32.93 12.90
N LEU A 472 -3.68 -32.44 14.10
CA LEU A 472 -3.00 -32.71 15.36
C LEU A 472 -3.90 -33.59 16.23
N VAL A 473 -3.51 -34.84 16.46
CA VAL A 473 -4.31 -35.82 17.21
C VAL A 473 -3.53 -36.25 18.45
N GLY A 474 -4.12 -36.19 19.63
CA GLY A 474 -3.41 -36.56 20.86
C GLY A 474 -4.27 -36.38 22.10
N PRO A 475 -3.78 -36.74 23.29
CA PRO A 475 -4.57 -36.65 24.52
C PRO A 475 -4.91 -35.20 24.90
N ALA A 476 -5.85 -35.03 25.84
CA ALA A 476 -6.12 -33.72 26.43
C ALA A 476 -4.85 -33.16 27.10
N ASN A 477 -4.73 -31.83 27.16
CA ASN A 477 -3.63 -31.11 27.79
C ASN A 477 -2.21 -31.38 27.24
N CYS A 478 -2.06 -32.01 26.06
CA CYS A 478 -0.75 -32.23 25.47
C CYS A 478 -0.15 -31.02 24.73
N GLY A 479 -0.90 -29.92 24.56
CA GLY A 479 -0.39 -28.69 23.95
C GLY A 479 -0.82 -28.42 22.51
N LYS A 480 -1.77 -29.18 21.93
CA LYS A 480 -2.27 -28.98 20.54
C LYS A 480 -2.75 -27.54 20.27
N THR A 481 -3.66 -27.05 21.11
CA THR A 481 -4.18 -25.67 21.00
C THR A 481 -3.09 -24.64 21.32
N LEU A 482 -2.16 -24.96 22.20
CA LEU A 482 -1.02 -24.10 22.52
C LEU A 482 -0.11 -23.92 21.30
N LEU A 483 0.18 -25.00 20.56
CA LEU A 483 0.92 -24.94 19.29
C LEU A 483 0.19 -24.06 18.26
N GLN A 484 -1.12 -24.23 18.11
CA GLN A 484 -1.94 -23.44 17.19
C GLN A 484 -1.87 -21.93 17.52
N VAL A 485 -2.03 -21.56 18.80
CA VAL A 485 -2.17 -20.17 19.25
C VAL A 485 -0.82 -19.46 19.43
N GLU A 486 0.17 -20.12 20.04
CA GLU A 486 1.44 -19.47 20.44
C GLU A 486 2.58 -19.68 19.45
N VAL A 487 2.47 -20.63 18.52
CA VAL A 487 3.52 -20.91 17.52
C VAL A 487 3.02 -20.69 16.10
N ILE A 488 1.98 -21.42 15.65
CA ILE A 488 1.52 -21.36 14.25
C ILE A 488 0.93 -19.98 13.93
N THR A 489 -0.04 -19.50 14.74
CA THR A 489 -0.71 -18.22 14.47
C THR A 489 0.28 -17.04 14.40
N PRO A 490 1.19 -16.84 15.38
CA PRO A 490 2.13 -15.73 15.33
C PRO A 490 3.17 -15.89 14.22
N ALA A 491 3.61 -17.13 13.93
CA ALA A 491 4.49 -17.41 12.81
C ALA A 491 3.89 -17.03 11.45
N LEU A 492 2.57 -16.98 11.32
CA LEU A 492 1.86 -16.63 10.09
C LEU A 492 1.35 -15.17 10.06
N GLY A 493 1.67 -14.37 11.06
CA GLY A 493 1.26 -12.95 11.11
C GLY A 493 0.24 -12.61 12.19
N GLY A 494 -0.03 -13.53 13.12
CA GLY A 494 -0.78 -13.26 14.35
C GLY A 494 -2.29 -13.26 14.22
N ARG A 495 -2.85 -13.45 13.01
CA ARG A 495 -4.30 -13.47 12.81
C ARG A 495 -4.80 -14.88 12.51
N SER A 496 -5.87 -15.26 13.19
CA SER A 496 -6.57 -16.51 12.96
C SER A 496 -8.06 -16.29 12.73
N ALA A 497 -8.69 -17.27 12.08
CA ALA A 497 -10.13 -17.35 11.91
C ALA A 497 -10.61 -18.78 12.20
N ASP A 498 -11.81 -18.92 12.75
CA ASP A 498 -12.47 -20.21 12.95
C ASP A 498 -13.37 -20.51 11.74
N PRO A 499 -13.03 -21.52 10.91
CA PRO A 499 -13.81 -21.86 9.72
C PRO A 499 -14.94 -22.86 9.98
N ALA A 500 -15.19 -23.30 11.22
CA ALA A 500 -16.04 -24.46 11.50
C ALA A 500 -17.47 -24.32 10.97
N LEU A 501 -18.14 -23.18 11.19
CA LEU A 501 -19.50 -22.96 10.71
C LEU A 501 -19.61 -23.01 9.18
N PHE A 502 -18.60 -22.52 8.46
CA PHE A 502 -18.56 -22.57 7.00
C PHE A 502 -18.31 -24.01 6.52
N LEU A 503 -17.29 -24.67 7.08
CA LEU A 503 -16.89 -26.02 6.69
C LEU A 503 -17.98 -27.07 6.94
N THR A 504 -18.78 -26.89 7.99
CA THR A 504 -19.88 -27.79 8.34
C THR A 504 -21.18 -27.48 7.60
N GLY A 505 -21.21 -26.39 6.82
CA GLY A 505 -22.39 -25.94 6.06
C GLY A 505 -23.42 -25.18 6.88
N GLY A 506 -23.07 -24.72 8.09
CA GLY A 506 -23.93 -23.87 8.93
C GLY A 506 -24.10 -22.44 8.38
N THR A 507 -23.20 -21.99 7.50
CA THR A 507 -23.30 -20.68 6.82
C THR A 507 -22.68 -20.71 5.42
N PRO A 508 -23.28 -20.02 4.43
CA PRO A 508 -22.66 -19.79 3.13
C PRO A 508 -21.73 -18.55 3.10
N PHE A 509 -21.70 -17.76 4.18
CA PHE A 509 -20.87 -16.56 4.30
C PHE A 509 -19.47 -16.94 4.78
N CYS A 510 -18.44 -16.46 4.09
CA CYS A 510 -17.04 -16.83 4.31
C CYS A 510 -16.09 -15.63 4.45
N ALA A 511 -16.62 -14.39 4.52
CA ALA A 511 -15.79 -13.20 4.66
C ALA A 511 -14.89 -13.23 5.91
N ASP A 512 -15.35 -13.82 7.01
CA ASP A 512 -14.58 -13.89 8.26
C ASP A 512 -13.31 -14.76 8.12
N LEU A 513 -13.31 -15.74 7.20
CA LEU A 513 -12.13 -16.58 6.92
C LEU A 513 -10.96 -15.76 6.36
N TRP A 514 -11.26 -14.68 5.65
CA TRP A 514 -10.26 -13.75 5.11
C TRP A 514 -9.62 -12.86 6.17
N GLY A 515 -10.13 -12.91 7.41
CA GLY A 515 -9.60 -12.19 8.56
C GLY A 515 -8.26 -12.70 9.08
N GLY A 516 -7.85 -13.93 8.73
CA GLY A 516 -6.63 -14.52 9.25
C GLY A 516 -5.89 -15.45 8.28
N GLU A 517 -4.57 -15.46 8.40
CA GLU A 517 -3.67 -16.38 7.70
C GLU A 517 -3.74 -17.81 8.27
N HIS A 518 -4.20 -17.96 9.51
CA HIS A 518 -4.36 -19.26 10.14
C HIS A 518 -5.84 -19.60 10.39
N LEU A 519 -6.37 -20.53 9.61
CA LEU A 519 -7.67 -21.14 9.86
C LEU A 519 -7.48 -22.22 10.93
N SER A 520 -7.88 -21.92 12.17
CA SER A 520 -7.64 -22.79 13.32
C SER A 520 -8.94 -23.41 13.78
N ILE A 521 -8.99 -24.74 13.80
CA ILE A 521 -10.14 -25.49 14.27
C ILE A 521 -9.72 -26.30 15.49
N GLY A 522 -10.55 -26.24 16.54
CA GLY A 522 -10.41 -27.07 17.73
C GLY A 522 -11.47 -28.17 17.79
N ASP A 523 -11.29 -29.08 18.75
CA ASP A 523 -12.02 -30.34 18.85
C ASP A 523 -13.54 -30.19 18.92
N LYS A 524 -14.06 -29.29 19.79
CA LYS A 524 -15.52 -29.04 19.91
C LYS A 524 -16.18 -28.59 18.61
N ALA A 525 -15.42 -27.96 17.72
CA ALA A 525 -15.95 -27.42 16.47
C ALA A 525 -16.06 -28.50 15.37
N LEU A 526 -15.51 -29.70 15.62
CA LEU A 526 -15.55 -30.86 14.74
C LEU A 526 -16.60 -31.90 15.16
N ASP A 527 -17.38 -31.68 16.22
CA ASP A 527 -18.47 -32.58 16.58
C ASP A 527 -19.59 -32.52 15.52
N VAL A 528 -19.48 -33.38 14.50
CA VAL A 528 -20.27 -33.31 13.27
C VAL A 528 -20.91 -34.65 12.91
N GLU A 529 -22.18 -34.60 12.51
CA GLU A 529 -22.94 -35.80 12.17
C GLU A 529 -23.09 -35.99 10.65
N GLY A 530 -22.96 -37.24 10.19
CA GLY A 530 -23.40 -37.69 8.86
C GLY A 530 -23.05 -36.77 7.68
N ARG A 531 -24.01 -35.94 7.26
CA ARG A 531 -23.89 -35.02 6.13
C ARG A 531 -22.84 -33.93 6.35
N GLN A 532 -22.72 -33.43 7.58
CA GLN A 532 -21.76 -32.38 7.93
C GLN A 532 -20.31 -32.85 7.77
N ARG A 533 -20.01 -34.12 8.08
CA ARG A 533 -18.68 -34.73 7.80
C ARG A 533 -18.35 -34.73 6.31
N SER A 534 -19.33 -35.04 5.46
CA SER A 534 -19.15 -35.00 4.00
C SER A 534 -18.93 -33.58 3.48
N THR A 535 -19.66 -32.59 4.03
CA THR A 535 -19.47 -31.17 3.73
C THR A 535 -18.10 -30.69 4.17
N LEU A 536 -17.70 -30.98 5.42
CA LEU A 536 -16.39 -30.65 5.98
C LEU A 536 -15.26 -31.13 5.08
N ARG A 537 -15.28 -32.42 4.71
CA ARG A 537 -14.26 -32.99 3.80
C ARG A 537 -14.24 -32.28 2.44
N ASN A 538 -15.40 -32.01 1.86
CA ASN A 538 -15.47 -31.36 0.55
C ASN A 538 -14.99 -29.90 0.61
N GLU A 539 -15.33 -29.15 1.65
CA GLU A 539 -14.87 -27.77 1.80
C GLU A 539 -13.38 -27.70 2.17
N LEU A 540 -12.85 -28.64 2.97
CA LEU A 540 -11.40 -28.78 3.18
C LEU A 540 -10.67 -29.07 1.87
N LYS A 541 -11.22 -29.94 1.01
CA LYS A 541 -10.68 -30.18 -0.35
C LYS A 541 -10.59 -28.88 -1.14
N ARG A 542 -11.62 -28.05 -1.07
CA ARG A 542 -11.68 -26.76 -1.77
C ARG A 542 -10.66 -25.76 -1.21
N ILE A 543 -10.61 -25.59 0.10
CA ILE A 543 -9.65 -24.69 0.79
C ILE A 543 -8.19 -25.01 0.42
N VAL A 544 -7.85 -26.29 0.27
CA VAL A 544 -6.48 -26.73 -0.03
C VAL A 544 -6.18 -26.74 -1.52
N ALA A 545 -7.16 -27.06 -2.39
CA ALA A 545 -6.91 -27.30 -3.80
C ALA A 545 -7.28 -26.14 -4.73
N GLU A 546 -8.24 -25.29 -4.37
CA GLU A 546 -8.70 -24.20 -5.22
C GLU A 546 -7.74 -23.02 -5.17
N ALA A 547 -7.28 -22.56 -6.33
CA ALA A 547 -6.42 -21.38 -6.42
C ALA A 547 -7.16 -20.10 -6.04
N HIS A 548 -8.48 -20.02 -6.29
CA HIS A 548 -9.30 -18.87 -5.97
C HIS A 548 -10.46 -19.31 -5.09
N PHE A 549 -10.75 -18.53 -4.06
CA PHE A 549 -11.78 -18.82 -3.07
C PHE A 549 -12.77 -17.66 -2.96
N PRO A 550 -14.06 -17.92 -2.70
CA PRO A 550 -15.04 -16.85 -2.53
C PRO A 550 -14.75 -15.99 -1.30
N LEU A 551 -14.95 -14.68 -1.44
CA LEU A 551 -15.13 -13.72 -0.37
C LEU A 551 -16.58 -13.26 -0.44
N HIS A 552 -17.42 -13.80 0.44
CA HIS A 552 -18.85 -13.54 0.47
C HIS A 552 -19.28 -13.10 1.87
N ALA A 553 -19.50 -11.79 2.01
CA ALA A 553 -20.04 -11.18 3.22
C ALA A 553 -21.56 -11.10 3.14
N LYS A 554 -22.24 -11.15 4.28
CA LYS A 554 -23.70 -11.01 4.34
C LYS A 554 -24.14 -9.64 3.80
N GLY A 555 -25.06 -9.64 2.84
CA GLY A 555 -25.61 -8.42 2.25
C GLY A 555 -24.66 -7.65 1.32
N ARG A 556 -23.60 -8.31 0.82
CA ARG A 556 -22.70 -7.76 -0.19
C ARG A 556 -22.47 -8.77 -1.31
N ASP A 557 -22.18 -8.27 -2.50
CA ASP A 557 -21.84 -9.13 -3.64
C ASP A 557 -20.57 -9.94 -3.35
N GLY A 558 -20.66 -11.23 -3.62
CA GLY A 558 -19.53 -12.16 -3.52
C GLY A 558 -18.48 -11.86 -4.57
N ARG A 559 -17.21 -11.99 -4.17
CA ARG A 559 -16.04 -11.86 -5.05
C ARG A 559 -15.15 -13.08 -4.91
N THR A 560 -14.12 -13.20 -5.72
CA THR A 560 -13.20 -14.33 -5.65
C THR A 560 -11.76 -13.84 -5.74
N PHE A 561 -10.95 -14.24 -4.77
CA PHE A 561 -9.54 -13.87 -4.66
C PHE A 561 -8.71 -15.11 -4.35
N ARG A 562 -7.39 -15.00 -4.47
CA ARG A 562 -6.44 -16.04 -4.11
C ARG A 562 -6.12 -15.94 -2.61
N PRO A 563 -6.60 -16.86 -1.76
CA PRO A 563 -6.36 -16.79 -0.33
C PRO A 563 -4.92 -17.13 0.01
N VAL A 564 -4.38 -16.52 1.07
CA VAL A 564 -3.07 -16.85 1.63
C VAL A 564 -3.29 -17.29 3.07
N TRP A 565 -3.66 -18.55 3.23
CA TRP A 565 -3.91 -19.13 4.54
C TRP A 565 -3.31 -20.53 4.68
N ARG A 566 -3.30 -21.00 5.92
CA ARG A 566 -3.09 -22.39 6.31
C ARG A 566 -4.20 -22.82 7.24
N ILE A 567 -4.49 -24.11 7.23
CA ILE A 567 -5.51 -24.70 8.09
C ILE A 567 -4.90 -25.75 8.99
N SER A 568 -5.23 -25.67 10.28
CA SER A 568 -4.93 -26.72 11.24
C SER A 568 -6.19 -27.18 11.97
N LEU A 569 -6.25 -28.48 12.23
CA LEU A 569 -7.28 -29.18 12.98
C LEU A 569 -6.63 -29.76 14.23
N SER A 570 -7.27 -29.64 15.40
CA SER A 570 -6.86 -30.39 16.58
C SER A 570 -8.01 -31.22 17.13
N THR A 571 -7.74 -32.47 17.50
CA THR A 571 -8.72 -33.39 18.09
C THR A 571 -8.09 -34.32 19.13
N ASN A 572 -8.91 -34.98 19.93
CA ASN A 572 -8.45 -35.94 20.90
C ASN A 572 -8.13 -37.30 20.28
N SER A 573 -7.28 -38.09 20.94
CA SER A 573 -6.84 -39.41 20.51
C SER A 573 -7.79 -40.53 20.96
N ASP A 574 -9.09 -40.32 20.79
CA ASP A 574 -10.12 -41.34 21.00
C ASP A 574 -10.89 -41.59 19.69
N PRO A 575 -11.42 -42.81 19.47
CA PRO A 575 -12.08 -43.16 18.21
C PRO A 575 -13.28 -42.26 17.87
N GLU A 576 -14.01 -41.79 18.88
CA GLU A 576 -15.18 -40.91 18.69
C GLU A 576 -14.75 -39.57 18.09
N SER A 577 -13.76 -38.92 18.69
CA SER A 577 -13.18 -37.67 18.23
C SER A 577 -12.45 -37.82 16.89
N ALA A 578 -11.69 -38.92 16.72
CA ALA A 578 -11.02 -39.23 15.46
C ALA A 578 -12.02 -39.42 14.31
N SER A 579 -13.21 -39.97 14.57
CA SER A 579 -14.25 -40.17 13.54
C SER A 579 -14.77 -38.88 12.89
N ASN A 580 -14.49 -37.73 13.51
CA ASN A 580 -14.82 -36.41 12.99
C ASN A 580 -13.79 -35.86 12.00
N LEU A 581 -12.58 -36.43 11.98
CA LEU A 581 -11.58 -36.11 10.98
C LEU A 581 -11.99 -36.69 9.61
N PRO A 582 -11.57 -36.06 8.51
CA PRO A 582 -11.94 -36.57 7.19
C PRO A 582 -11.26 -37.92 6.89
N ALA A 583 -12.04 -38.98 6.68
CA ALA A 583 -11.50 -40.27 6.27
C ALA A 583 -10.64 -40.16 4.99
N LEU A 584 -9.57 -40.94 4.93
CA LEU A 584 -8.67 -40.99 3.78
C LEU A 584 -9.34 -41.71 2.62
N ASP A 585 -9.52 -41.00 1.52
CA ASP A 585 -9.86 -41.56 0.22
C ASP A 585 -8.74 -41.20 -0.78
N ALA A 586 -8.70 -41.88 -1.93
CA ALA A 586 -7.70 -41.62 -2.98
C ALA A 586 -7.66 -40.15 -3.46
N SER A 587 -8.73 -39.38 -3.21
CA SER A 587 -8.84 -37.97 -3.59
C SER A 587 -8.53 -36.97 -2.46
N PHE A 588 -8.34 -37.42 -1.21
CA PHE A 588 -8.04 -36.56 -0.06
C PHE A 588 -6.68 -36.83 0.59
N ALA A 589 -6.13 -38.03 0.43
CA ALA A 589 -4.89 -38.44 1.10
C ALA A 589 -3.72 -37.49 0.85
N ASP A 590 -3.60 -36.89 -0.34
CA ASP A 590 -2.52 -35.95 -0.64
C ASP A 590 -2.72 -34.55 -0.02
N LYS A 591 -3.88 -34.25 0.59
CA LYS A 591 -4.28 -32.90 1.05
C LYS A 591 -4.17 -32.70 2.56
N ILE A 592 -3.89 -33.75 3.32
CA ILE A 592 -3.84 -33.71 4.78
C ILE A 592 -2.55 -34.36 5.29
N ILE A 593 -2.06 -33.86 6.42
CA ILE A 593 -0.98 -34.44 7.22
C ILE A 593 -1.58 -34.79 8.57
N TYR A 594 -1.43 -36.03 9.03
CA TYR A 594 -1.80 -36.44 10.39
C TYR A 594 -0.56 -36.58 11.25
N LEU A 595 -0.44 -35.73 12.27
CA LEU A 595 0.60 -35.80 13.29
C LEU A 595 -0.02 -36.21 14.63
N LEU A 596 0.61 -37.18 15.27
CA LEU A 596 0.31 -37.63 16.61
C LEU A 596 1.05 -36.76 17.63
N CYS A 597 0.31 -36.27 18.61
CA CYS A 597 0.77 -35.42 19.68
C CYS A 597 0.87 -36.21 20.99
N TYR A 598 2.01 -36.09 21.66
CA TYR A 598 2.32 -36.79 22.91
C TYR A 598 2.14 -35.88 24.11
N ALA A 599 1.74 -36.45 25.25
CA ALA A 599 1.70 -35.71 26.50
C ALA A 599 3.12 -35.23 26.87
N PRO A 600 3.26 -34.02 27.45
CA PRO A 600 4.58 -33.54 27.83
C PRO A 600 5.14 -34.39 28.99
N PRO A 601 6.47 -34.59 29.07
CA PRO A 601 7.09 -35.39 30.13
C PRO A 601 6.86 -34.76 31.52
N GLU A 602 6.73 -33.43 31.56
CA GLU A 602 6.35 -32.64 32.73
C GLU A 602 5.28 -31.61 32.35
N PRO A 603 4.40 -31.19 33.27
CA PRO A 603 3.45 -30.12 33.00
C PRO A 603 4.16 -28.84 32.52
N PHE A 604 3.59 -28.16 31.52
CA PHE A 604 4.17 -26.91 30.97
C PHE A 604 4.36 -25.80 32.01
N PHE A 605 3.50 -25.79 33.02
CA PHE A 605 3.52 -24.84 34.13
C PHE A 605 2.75 -25.44 35.32
N ASP A 606 3.03 -24.95 36.53
CA ASP A 606 2.24 -25.28 37.71
C ASP A 606 0.94 -24.46 37.72
N GLU A 607 -0.20 -25.14 37.57
CA GLU A 607 -1.54 -24.52 37.58
C GLU A 607 -1.87 -23.81 38.90
N LYS A 608 -1.19 -24.15 40.00
CA LYS A 608 -1.38 -23.50 41.31
C LYS A 608 -0.70 -22.14 41.39
N VAL A 609 0.24 -21.85 40.49
CA VAL A 609 0.96 -20.57 40.46
C VAL A 609 0.20 -19.58 39.57
N ALA A 610 -0.33 -18.53 40.19
CA ALA A 610 -1.05 -17.49 39.48
C ALA A 610 -0.20 -16.86 38.37
N GLY A 611 -0.71 -16.84 37.13
CA GLY A 611 -0.02 -16.28 35.96
C GLY A 611 1.03 -17.18 35.32
N ALA A 612 1.29 -18.40 35.83
CA ALA A 612 2.31 -19.28 35.26
C ALA A 612 2.04 -19.69 33.80
N ARG A 613 0.77 -19.87 33.44
CA ARG A 613 0.34 -20.12 32.05
C ARG A 613 0.75 -18.98 31.10
N GLU A 614 0.47 -17.74 31.48
CA GLU A 614 0.83 -16.57 30.66
C GLU A 614 2.34 -16.34 30.66
N ALA A 615 3.04 -16.66 31.75
CA ALA A 615 4.50 -16.61 31.79
C ALA A 615 5.13 -17.60 30.81
N PHE A 616 4.61 -18.84 30.74
CA PHE A 616 5.06 -19.83 29.76
C PHE A 616 4.77 -19.38 28.32
N ALA A 617 3.55 -18.91 28.05
CA ALA A 617 3.17 -18.38 26.74
C ALA A 617 4.04 -17.20 26.31
N ARG A 618 4.32 -16.25 27.22
CA ARG A 618 5.23 -15.13 26.98
C ARG A 618 6.64 -15.62 26.61
N LYS A 619 7.17 -16.62 27.33
CA LYS A 619 8.47 -17.21 27.02
C LYS A 619 8.51 -17.82 25.61
N LEU A 620 7.44 -18.49 25.19
CA LEU A 620 7.32 -18.98 23.81
C LEU A 620 7.37 -17.84 22.80
N ARG A 621 6.64 -16.74 23.05
CA ARG A 621 6.63 -15.56 22.16
C ARG A 621 7.98 -14.85 22.09
N GLU A 622 8.72 -14.79 23.20
CA GLU A 622 10.06 -14.19 23.28
C GLU A 622 11.10 -14.98 22.47
N GLU A 623 11.06 -16.32 22.55
CA GLU A 623 11.96 -17.21 21.82
C GLU A 623 11.54 -17.45 20.35
N LEU A 624 10.29 -17.15 19.99
CA LEU A 624 9.74 -17.45 18.68
C LEU A 624 10.57 -16.86 17.52
N PRO A 625 11.06 -15.60 17.53
CA PRO A 625 11.90 -15.09 16.45
C PRO A 625 13.17 -15.93 16.19
N ALA A 626 13.77 -16.51 17.24
CA ALA A 626 14.93 -17.39 17.11
C ALA A 626 14.56 -18.75 16.54
N PHE A 627 13.45 -19.35 16.99
CA PHE A 627 12.92 -20.57 16.40
C PHE A 627 12.60 -20.39 14.91
N LEU A 628 11.98 -19.27 14.55
CA LEU A 628 11.62 -18.95 13.16
C LEU A 628 12.83 -18.73 12.26
N ALA A 629 13.94 -18.21 12.78
CA ALA A 629 15.20 -18.13 12.02
C ALA A 629 15.69 -19.53 11.60
N ALA A 630 15.62 -20.50 12.52
CA ALA A 630 15.97 -21.88 12.22
C ALA A 630 15.01 -22.50 11.19
N ILE A 631 13.70 -22.26 11.31
CA ILE A 631 12.69 -22.73 10.34
C ILE A 631 12.92 -22.12 8.95
N ASP A 632 13.15 -20.82 8.87
CA ASP A 632 13.34 -20.11 7.60
C ASP A 632 14.64 -20.54 6.92
N ALA A 633 15.68 -20.89 7.68
CA ALA A 633 16.95 -21.43 7.18
C ALA A 633 16.92 -22.93 6.85
N HIS A 634 16.00 -23.70 7.44
CA HIS A 634 15.95 -25.16 7.30
C HIS A 634 15.81 -25.61 5.83
N GLU A 635 16.69 -26.48 5.35
CA GLU A 635 16.52 -27.11 4.05
C GLU A 635 15.56 -28.29 4.19
N ILE A 636 14.50 -28.29 3.38
CA ILE A 636 13.52 -29.39 3.38
C ILE A 636 14.22 -30.61 2.77
N PRO A 637 14.31 -31.74 3.50
CA PRO A 637 14.94 -32.95 2.97
C PRO A 637 14.27 -33.41 1.66
N PRO A 638 15.02 -33.93 0.67
CA PRO A 638 14.47 -34.36 -0.61
C PRO A 638 13.32 -35.36 -0.50
N GLU A 639 13.38 -36.27 0.47
CA GLU A 639 12.35 -37.27 0.76
C GLU A 639 11.05 -36.67 1.31
N LEU A 640 11.12 -35.45 1.85
CA LEU A 640 9.94 -34.70 2.30
C LEU A 640 9.45 -33.72 1.23
N CYS A 641 10.15 -33.54 0.11
CA CYS A 641 9.74 -32.62 -0.95
C CYS A 641 8.71 -33.24 -1.90
N LYS A 642 7.62 -32.51 -2.20
CA LYS A 642 6.64 -32.90 -3.22
C LYS A 642 6.17 -31.70 -4.05
N ALA A 643 6.00 -31.89 -5.37
CA ALA A 643 5.76 -30.79 -6.30
C ALA A 643 4.53 -29.92 -5.96
N ARG A 644 3.40 -30.54 -5.60
CA ARG A 644 2.10 -29.87 -5.45
C ARG A 644 2.07 -28.86 -4.29
N PHE A 645 2.40 -29.31 -3.09
CA PHE A 645 2.31 -28.51 -1.86
C PHE A 645 3.68 -28.05 -1.34
N GLY A 646 4.77 -28.51 -1.94
CA GLY A 646 6.15 -28.29 -1.47
C GLY A 646 6.62 -29.33 -0.45
N VAL A 647 5.69 -30.03 0.20
CA VAL A 647 5.96 -31.09 1.18
C VAL A 647 5.09 -32.32 0.92
N VAL A 648 5.57 -33.51 1.29
CA VAL A 648 4.84 -34.78 1.19
C VAL A 648 3.69 -34.84 2.20
N GLU A 649 2.60 -35.52 1.83
CA GLU A 649 1.65 -36.03 2.81
C GLU A 649 2.30 -37.11 3.69
N TRP A 650 1.86 -37.18 4.94
CA TRP A 650 2.17 -38.29 5.82
C TRP A 650 1.05 -38.47 6.83
N HIS A 651 0.77 -39.72 7.15
CA HIS A 651 -0.27 -40.08 8.10
C HIS A 651 0.32 -41.01 9.16
N HIS A 652 0.29 -40.59 10.42
CA HIS A 652 0.77 -41.42 11.52
C HIS A 652 -0.04 -42.74 11.59
N PRO A 653 0.60 -43.92 11.65
CA PRO A 653 -0.09 -45.22 11.66
C PRO A 653 -1.15 -45.34 12.75
N GLN A 654 -0.84 -44.97 14.00
CA GLN A 654 -1.81 -44.98 15.11
C GLN A 654 -3.04 -44.10 14.87
N ILE A 655 -2.92 -43.00 14.10
CA ILE A 655 -4.09 -42.19 13.75
C ILE A 655 -4.94 -42.91 12.70
N LEU A 656 -4.33 -43.65 11.78
CA LEU A 656 -5.07 -44.47 10.83
C LEU A 656 -5.84 -45.58 11.54
N GLU A 657 -5.23 -46.23 12.54
CA GLU A 657 -5.89 -47.20 13.40
C GLU A 657 -7.10 -46.57 14.12
N LEU A 658 -6.93 -45.39 14.73
CA LEU A 658 -8.04 -44.65 15.36
C LEU A 658 -9.16 -44.27 14.38
N LEU A 659 -8.81 -43.90 13.14
CA LEU A 659 -9.79 -43.59 12.09
C LEU A 659 -10.56 -44.85 11.64
N GLU A 660 -9.90 -46.00 11.60
CA GLU A 660 -10.52 -47.28 11.29
C GLU A 660 -11.41 -47.78 12.43
N GLU A 661 -10.98 -47.63 13.68
CA GLU A 661 -11.77 -47.94 14.88
C GLU A 661 -13.00 -47.04 14.99
N GLY A 662 -12.84 -45.75 14.66
CA GLY A 662 -13.92 -44.76 14.66
C GLY A 662 -14.83 -44.80 13.43
N ASP A 663 -14.62 -45.71 12.47
CA ASP A 663 -15.43 -45.78 11.25
C ASP A 663 -16.90 -46.13 11.60
N PRO A 664 -17.88 -45.26 11.28
CA PRO A 664 -19.29 -45.54 11.53
C PRO A 664 -19.83 -46.81 10.83
N LEU A 665 -19.11 -47.34 9.83
CA LEU A 665 -19.45 -48.62 9.20
C LEU A 665 -18.94 -49.83 9.98
N ARG A 666 -18.02 -49.68 10.93
CA ARG A 666 -17.40 -50.80 11.64
C ARG A 666 -18.41 -51.68 12.38
N PRO A 667 -19.41 -51.13 13.12
CA PRO A 667 -20.44 -51.97 13.74
C PRO A 667 -21.26 -52.78 12.73
N PHE A 668 -21.40 -52.27 11.50
CA PHE A 668 -22.07 -53.00 10.42
C PHE A 668 -21.19 -54.08 9.81
N GLU A 669 -19.90 -53.78 9.64
CA GLU A 669 -18.89 -54.73 9.19
C GLU A 669 -18.78 -55.93 10.15
N ASP A 670 -18.65 -55.67 11.46
CA ASP A 670 -18.56 -56.71 12.49
C ASP A 670 -19.85 -57.57 12.56
N ALA A 671 -21.02 -56.93 12.42
CA ALA A 671 -22.30 -57.64 12.37
C ALA A 671 -22.43 -58.53 11.12
N LEU A 672 -21.93 -58.05 9.97
CA LEU A 672 -21.94 -58.80 8.73
C LEU A 672 -20.96 -59.98 8.77
N GLU A 673 -19.75 -59.79 9.33
CA GLU A 673 -18.78 -60.86 9.55
C GLU A 673 -19.30 -61.93 10.52
N SER A 674 -19.88 -61.50 11.64
CA SER A 674 -20.50 -62.42 12.61
C SER A 674 -21.57 -63.28 11.92
N TRP A 675 -22.44 -62.65 11.13
CA TRP A 675 -23.45 -63.36 10.36
C TRP A 675 -22.87 -64.30 9.28
N ILE A 676 -21.77 -63.93 8.62
CA ILE A 676 -21.05 -64.78 7.66
C ILE A 676 -20.38 -65.98 8.35
N SER A 677 -19.75 -65.76 9.52
CA SER A 677 -19.02 -66.79 10.26
C SER A 677 -19.90 -67.97 10.65
N GLN A 678 -21.20 -67.72 10.87
CA GLN A 678 -22.21 -68.72 11.23
C GLN A 678 -22.80 -69.46 10.03
N TRP A 679 -22.38 -69.16 8.81
CA TRP A 679 -22.79 -69.96 7.66
C TRP A 679 -22.24 -71.38 7.79
N ASP A 680 -23.04 -72.37 7.36
CA ASP A 680 -22.59 -73.75 7.25
C ASP A 680 -21.29 -73.82 6.44
N SER A 681 -20.39 -74.73 6.79
CA SER A 681 -19.05 -74.87 6.18
C SER A 681 -19.05 -75.07 4.67
N HIS A 682 -20.17 -75.48 4.07
CA HIS A 682 -20.33 -75.70 2.63
C HIS A 682 -20.91 -74.48 1.87
N VAL A 683 -21.29 -73.42 2.57
CA VAL A 683 -21.84 -72.21 1.95
C VAL A 683 -20.72 -71.18 1.79
N GLU A 684 -20.26 -71.01 0.55
CA GLU A 684 -19.23 -70.03 0.18
C GLU A 684 -19.84 -68.66 -0.19
N GLU A 685 -21.11 -68.62 -0.55
CA GLU A 685 -21.75 -67.44 -1.10
C GLU A 685 -23.27 -67.43 -0.88
N LYS A 686 -23.83 -66.24 -0.62
CA LYS A 686 -25.28 -65.99 -0.64
C LYS A 686 -25.63 -64.80 -1.52
N THR A 687 -26.69 -64.93 -2.31
CA THR A 687 -27.28 -63.82 -3.07
C THR A 687 -28.64 -63.45 -2.49
N LEU A 688 -28.72 -62.28 -1.85
CA LEU A 688 -29.90 -61.80 -1.12
C LEU A 688 -30.27 -60.39 -1.57
N SER A 689 -31.56 -60.09 -1.66
CA SER A 689 -32.04 -58.70 -1.72
C SER A 689 -31.70 -57.98 -0.42
N THR A 690 -31.61 -56.65 -0.46
CA THR A 690 -31.35 -55.85 0.74
C THR A 690 -32.40 -56.06 1.82
N ARG A 691 -33.64 -56.41 1.42
CA ARG A 691 -34.71 -56.74 2.36
C ARG A 691 -34.50 -58.10 3.01
N GLU A 692 -34.20 -59.13 2.23
CA GLU A 692 -33.90 -60.47 2.75
C GLU A 692 -32.69 -60.46 3.68
N LEU A 693 -31.62 -59.72 3.34
CA LEU A 693 -30.46 -59.57 4.21
C LEU A 693 -30.83 -58.83 5.50
N PHE A 694 -31.63 -57.76 5.40
CA PHE A 694 -32.09 -57.02 6.57
C PHE A 694 -32.91 -57.91 7.53
N GLU A 695 -33.80 -58.76 6.99
CA GLU A 695 -34.59 -59.72 7.77
C GLU A 695 -33.71 -60.86 8.36
N GLN A 696 -32.67 -61.30 7.65
CA GLN A 696 -31.76 -62.33 8.15
C GLN A 696 -30.81 -61.83 9.24
N LEU A 697 -30.35 -60.58 9.16
CA LEU A 697 -29.57 -59.94 10.23
C LEU A 697 -30.42 -59.69 11.49
N ASP A 698 -31.75 -59.56 11.36
CA ASP A 698 -32.69 -59.38 12.47
C ASP A 698 -32.84 -60.66 13.32
N ASN A 699 -32.84 -61.84 12.69
CA ASN A 699 -32.96 -63.13 13.37
C ASN A 699 -31.66 -63.62 14.01
N HIS A 700 -30.58 -62.84 13.93
CA HIS A 700 -29.26 -63.20 14.43
C HIS A 700 -29.08 -62.73 15.88
N ALA A 701 -28.89 -63.67 16.81
CA ALA A 701 -28.97 -63.43 18.26
C ALA A 701 -28.00 -62.35 18.80
N ASP A 702 -26.87 -62.12 18.12
CA ASP A 702 -25.84 -61.15 18.54
C ASP A 702 -25.93 -59.77 17.85
N VAL A 703 -26.85 -59.57 16.90
CA VAL A 703 -26.94 -58.33 16.13
C VAL A 703 -28.23 -57.60 16.46
N SER A 704 -28.16 -56.59 17.32
CA SER A 704 -29.32 -55.73 17.57
C SER A 704 -29.59 -54.85 16.34
N ARG A 705 -30.60 -55.23 15.54
CA ARG A 705 -31.04 -54.59 14.28
C ARG A 705 -31.02 -53.05 14.30
N HIS A 706 -31.44 -52.46 15.40
CA HIS A 706 -31.62 -51.01 15.57
C HIS A 706 -30.32 -50.28 15.88
N LYS A 707 -29.25 -50.99 16.24
CA LYS A 707 -27.92 -50.43 16.51
C LYS A 707 -27.07 -50.31 15.25
N VAL A 708 -27.36 -51.10 14.21
CA VAL A 708 -26.48 -51.24 13.04
C VAL A 708 -27.09 -50.63 11.76
N SER A 709 -28.40 -50.79 11.53
CA SER A 709 -29.07 -50.20 10.36
C SER A 709 -30.54 -49.89 10.63
N SER A 710 -30.97 -48.67 10.32
CA SER A 710 -32.36 -48.20 10.49
C SER A 710 -33.39 -48.75 9.48
N GLY A 711 -32.98 -49.53 8.47
CA GLY A 711 -33.91 -50.15 7.52
C GLY A 711 -33.25 -50.68 6.24
N PRO A 712 -33.97 -51.43 5.38
CA PRO A 712 -33.41 -52.02 4.16
C PRO A 712 -32.80 -51.00 3.20
N LYS A 713 -33.34 -49.78 3.15
CA LYS A 713 -32.78 -48.70 2.31
C LYS A 713 -31.44 -48.20 2.86
N HIS A 714 -31.31 -48.04 4.17
CA HIS A 714 -30.06 -47.62 4.80
C HIS A 714 -29.00 -48.73 4.69
N LEU A 715 -29.39 -49.99 4.93
CA LEU A 715 -28.53 -51.17 4.73
C LEU A 715 -27.96 -51.22 3.31
N GLY A 716 -28.77 -50.91 2.29
CA GLY A 716 -28.32 -50.85 0.90
C GLY A 716 -27.24 -49.79 0.63
N HIS A 717 -27.27 -48.68 1.37
CA HIS A 717 -26.21 -47.66 1.29
C HIS A 717 -24.96 -48.11 2.04
N GLN A 718 -25.10 -48.76 3.20
CA GLN A 718 -23.98 -49.30 3.97
C GLN A 718 -23.26 -50.40 3.20
N LEU A 719 -23.97 -51.36 2.60
CA LEU A 719 -23.40 -52.39 1.72
C LEU A 719 -22.64 -51.78 0.53
N ALA A 720 -23.18 -50.71 -0.07
CA ALA A 720 -22.53 -50.05 -1.19
C ALA A 720 -21.23 -49.33 -0.78
N LYS A 721 -21.18 -48.77 0.43
CA LYS A 721 -19.95 -48.19 0.97
C LYS A 721 -18.95 -49.28 1.37
N LEU A 722 -19.43 -50.36 2.00
CA LEU A 722 -18.60 -51.48 2.44
C LEU A 722 -17.96 -52.20 1.23
N ALA A 723 -18.72 -52.43 0.16
CA ALA A 723 -18.22 -53.00 -1.10
C ALA A 723 -17.15 -52.14 -1.81
N ALA A 724 -16.97 -50.88 -1.40
CA ALA A 724 -15.90 -50.03 -1.91
C ALA A 724 -14.61 -50.12 -1.08
N LYS A 725 -14.62 -50.79 0.09
CA LYS A 725 -13.43 -51.06 0.89
C LYS A 725 -12.66 -52.24 0.30
N SER A 726 -11.33 -52.19 0.35
CA SER A 726 -10.42 -53.22 -0.18
C SER A 726 -10.71 -54.62 0.40
N GLY A 727 -11.00 -54.74 1.69
CA GLY A 727 -11.33 -56.03 2.33
C GLY A 727 -12.67 -56.66 1.92
N TRP A 728 -13.53 -55.91 1.24
CA TRP A 728 -14.89 -56.33 0.88
C TRP A 728 -15.21 -56.21 -0.62
N ALA A 729 -14.34 -55.58 -1.41
CA ALA A 729 -14.56 -55.34 -2.83
C ALA A 729 -14.79 -56.64 -3.62
N ASP A 730 -14.08 -57.70 -3.24
CA ASP A 730 -14.22 -59.03 -3.87
C ASP A 730 -15.31 -59.89 -3.21
N ARG A 731 -15.75 -59.51 -2.00
CA ARG A 731 -16.77 -60.23 -1.22
C ARG A 731 -18.18 -59.71 -1.40
N LEU A 732 -18.35 -58.45 -1.81
CA LEU A 732 -19.66 -57.80 -2.00
C LEU A 732 -19.85 -57.29 -3.43
N THR A 733 -20.69 -57.96 -4.19
CA THR A 733 -21.02 -57.55 -5.56
C THR A 733 -22.52 -57.29 -5.75
N ARG A 734 -22.86 -56.22 -6.47
CA ARG A 734 -24.26 -55.96 -6.85
C ARG A 734 -24.70 -56.96 -7.91
N ALA A 735 -25.77 -57.68 -7.63
CA ALA A 735 -26.40 -58.65 -8.52
C ALA A 735 -27.86 -58.25 -8.83
N LYS A 736 -28.46 -58.94 -9.80
CA LYS A 736 -29.90 -58.85 -10.07
C LYS A 736 -30.48 -60.26 -10.04
N LYS A 737 -31.47 -60.48 -9.15
CA LYS A 737 -32.23 -61.73 -9.10
C LYS A 737 -33.62 -61.47 -9.67
N ARG A 738 -34.11 -62.32 -10.57
CA ARG A 738 -35.49 -62.23 -11.06
C ARG A 738 -36.40 -62.94 -10.08
N VAL A 739 -37.43 -62.25 -9.58
CA VAL A 739 -38.35 -62.78 -8.58
C VAL A 739 -39.79 -62.66 -9.09
N GLY A 740 -40.52 -63.77 -9.08
CA GLY A 740 -41.93 -63.89 -9.45
C GLY A 740 -42.24 -65.11 -10.35
N GLY A 741 -43.48 -65.58 -10.33
CA GLY A 741 -43.97 -66.64 -11.21
C GLY A 741 -44.12 -66.18 -12.67
N ARG A 742 -44.50 -67.09 -13.58
CA ARG A 742 -44.57 -66.93 -15.06
C ARG A 742 -45.20 -65.62 -15.59
N ILE A 743 -45.94 -64.86 -14.78
CA ILE A 743 -46.71 -63.67 -15.18
C ILE A 743 -46.15 -62.35 -14.56
N GLN A 744 -45.30 -62.37 -13.53
CA GLN A 744 -44.73 -61.17 -12.89
C GLN A 744 -43.21 -61.27 -12.74
N ASN A 745 -42.48 -61.19 -13.85
CA ASN A 745 -41.02 -61.34 -13.85
C ASN A 745 -40.35 -59.97 -13.63
N ARG A 746 -40.11 -59.57 -12.37
CA ARG A 746 -39.44 -58.29 -12.05
C ARG A 746 -38.00 -58.51 -11.58
N PRO A 747 -37.00 -57.78 -12.12
CA PRO A 747 -35.64 -57.82 -11.60
C PRO A 747 -35.59 -57.10 -10.24
N VAL A 748 -35.13 -57.80 -9.21
CA VAL A 748 -34.86 -57.28 -7.87
C VAL A 748 -33.35 -57.11 -7.72
N ALA A 749 -32.92 -55.94 -7.22
CA ALA A 749 -31.52 -55.70 -6.90
C ALA A 749 -31.12 -56.54 -5.68
N CYS A 750 -30.04 -57.30 -5.83
CA CYS A 750 -29.50 -58.17 -4.80
C CYS A 750 -28.02 -57.86 -4.56
N TRP A 751 -27.52 -58.37 -3.45
CA TRP A 751 -26.13 -58.39 -3.07
C TRP A 751 -25.66 -59.82 -3.04
N LYS A 752 -24.60 -60.09 -3.79
CA LYS A 752 -23.81 -61.30 -3.75
C LYS A 752 -22.77 -61.10 -2.65
N ILE A 753 -22.82 -61.93 -1.62
CA ILE A 753 -21.97 -61.87 -0.43
C ILE A 753 -21.16 -63.16 -0.38
N ALA A 754 -19.83 -63.07 -0.35
CA ALA A 754 -18.93 -64.22 -0.25
C ALA A 754 -18.34 -64.35 1.15
N ARG A 755 -18.08 -65.59 1.58
CA ARG A 755 -17.61 -65.91 2.93
C ARG A 755 -16.23 -65.33 3.22
N GLY A 756 -15.32 -65.36 2.25
CA GLY A 756 -13.94 -64.89 2.39
C GLY A 756 -13.04 -65.60 1.41
#